data_AF-A0A8H6EWP7-F1
#
_entry.id   AF-A0A8H6EWP7-F1
#
_cell.length_a   1.000
_cell.length_b   1.000
_cell.length_c   1.000
_cell.angle_alpha   90.00
_cell.angle_beta   90.00
_cell.angle_gamma   90.00
#
_symmetry.space_group_name_H-M   'P 1'
#
loop_
_entity.id
_entity.type
_entity.pdbx_description
1 polymer ?
#
loop_
_entity_poly.entity_id
_entity_poly.type
_entity_poly.pdbx_seq_one_letter_code
_entity_poly.pdbx_strand_id
1 'polypeptide(L)'
;MSETTETTESESTIQKVPSHIVPATSYGYKMEKQGAQNIALVNGTPYPVPKFDDPYKKREWMLEHMAGAFRVFGRRGFGEGSAGHISIRDPVDPNTFWINPLGVHFSLLTASDMIHMDMDGHMLRDGNTTARPDVNAACHTHSVFGKAYSAFGKPLDMLNQDGCLFYKNQAVYTGFGGVAIEKEEGRRIAKAAGKANAIILQNHGLLTAGTTVDEAAYLYTLMERTCQCQLLADAAESDGRKKVIIPDETAEYTKFMDYDPESMYLEFQVDLGYEIAKDNSFMSFTNAKMLSNGKYSAVVIMSGHFSDDIDMVDVNDENDLSQITNITLRQRYGQELINEQSHTDFDESYYSKEQNGVHIANGASMEEMDAGIFLVIDTNFILSHLYLLNELQSFHGKYNNIYRIIIPRQVIQELDGLKSSAKVQEGIEIGQLSRSAIDWCYKFMHNTDPIVKGQKIYECINKNAMKDDSILDCCLYLQRKHPQCLVVLMSNDKNLCVKALTNDILTISYRRGMTAEIIASRVTQEYGLSVSYNDGKIHNNPLNFDPNMKESSTSQNNSEYVQRDDYHEADDSMSLDEETEINAAHNSLKSNDRGKCLKDVCQDIFNQVQVLVFEAIDFAVKKAFGKDADMAGYDESKLHTLKDAAYLIKDLSLSTFADYFPTRATFSPLNILNESTNVKRLSSLPNTQESLKEFKEFWTGFLLPIYKKRDPKLQSDLNSIINVWNTWEQNLN
;
A
#
# COMPACT_ATOMS: atom_id res chain seq x y z
N MET A 1 46.94 -56.10 -18.77
CA MET A 1 45.98 -55.11 -19.27
C MET A 1 44.70 -55.26 -18.48
N SER A 2 44.43 -54.31 -17.59
CA SER A 2 43.10 -53.76 -17.31
C SER A 2 43.29 -52.68 -16.25
N GLU A 3 42.91 -51.47 -16.64
CA GLU A 3 43.05 -50.19 -15.95
C GLU A 3 42.20 -50.10 -14.69
N THR A 4 42.63 -49.25 -13.76
CA THR A 4 41.75 -48.30 -13.06
C THR A 4 42.57 -47.05 -12.75
N THR A 5 42.25 -45.97 -13.45
CA THR A 5 42.77 -44.61 -13.27
C THR A 5 41.97 -43.88 -12.19
N GLU A 6 42.63 -43.50 -11.10
CA GLU A 6 42.14 -42.53 -10.12
C GLU A 6 42.33 -41.11 -10.67
N THR A 7 41.25 -40.33 -10.64
CA THR A 7 41.22 -38.91 -10.97
C THR A 7 41.72 -38.06 -9.80
N THR A 8 42.72 -37.23 -10.10
CA THR A 8 43.40 -36.27 -9.22
C THR A 8 42.48 -35.14 -8.74
N GLU A 9 42.43 -34.93 -7.41
CA GLU A 9 41.95 -33.69 -6.78
C GLU A 9 42.88 -32.51 -7.13
N SER A 10 42.29 -31.37 -7.49
CA SER A 10 43.03 -30.13 -7.77
C SER A 10 43.49 -29.46 -6.48
N GLU A 11 44.81 -29.34 -6.29
CA GLU A 11 45.45 -28.58 -5.21
C GLU A 11 45.00 -27.11 -5.22
N SER A 12 44.50 -26.63 -4.07
CA SER A 12 44.22 -25.22 -3.85
C SER A 12 45.54 -24.45 -3.65
N THR A 13 45.75 -23.41 -4.46
CA THR A 13 46.87 -22.49 -4.33
C THR A 13 46.84 -21.77 -2.98
N ILE A 14 47.71 -22.16 -2.05
CA ILE A 14 47.92 -21.52 -0.75
C ILE A 14 48.53 -20.12 -0.98
N GLN A 15 47.77 -19.07 -0.68
CA GLN A 15 48.24 -17.68 -0.73
C GLN A 15 49.21 -17.44 0.44
N LYS A 16 50.51 -17.25 0.16
CA LYS A 16 51.54 -17.07 1.20
C LYS A 16 51.56 -15.63 1.72
N VAL A 17 51.62 -15.48 3.04
CA VAL A 17 51.88 -14.22 3.75
C VAL A 17 53.22 -13.61 3.31
N PRO A 18 53.31 -12.31 2.96
CA PRO A 18 54.57 -11.65 2.63
C PRO A 18 55.59 -11.72 3.78
N SER A 19 56.83 -12.08 3.47
CA SER A 19 57.86 -12.44 4.47
C SER A 19 58.36 -11.32 5.40
N HIS A 20 58.00 -10.06 5.13
CA HIS A 20 58.50 -8.89 5.85
C HIS A 20 57.46 -8.18 6.73
N ILE A 21 56.21 -8.65 6.74
CA ILE A 21 55.19 -8.17 7.67
C ILE A 21 55.51 -8.74 9.06
N VAL A 22 55.81 -7.87 10.02
CA VAL A 22 56.00 -8.26 11.43
C VAL A 22 54.62 -8.24 12.09
N PRO A 23 54.03 -9.39 12.47
CA PRO A 23 52.75 -9.42 13.17
C PRO A 23 52.84 -8.60 14.45
N ALA A 24 51.77 -7.89 14.83
CA ALA A 24 51.73 -7.06 16.04
C ALA A 24 51.95 -7.84 17.36
N THR A 25 51.97 -9.17 17.30
CA THR A 25 52.19 -10.03 18.46
C THR A 25 53.66 -10.46 18.58
N SER A 26 54.25 -10.28 19.76
CA SER A 26 55.58 -10.82 20.12
C SER A 26 55.65 -12.36 20.18
N TYR A 27 54.54 -13.05 19.96
CA TYR A 27 54.39 -14.50 20.13
C TYR A 27 54.73 -15.37 18.91
N GLY A 28 55.17 -14.78 17.78
CA GLY A 28 55.70 -15.57 16.66
C GLY A 28 54.68 -16.52 16.02
N TYR A 29 53.40 -16.15 15.97
CA TYR A 29 52.39 -16.95 15.27
C TYR A 29 52.66 -16.98 13.77
N LYS A 30 53.03 -18.16 13.24
CA LYS A 30 52.95 -18.45 11.81
C LYS A 30 51.53 -18.88 11.50
N MET A 31 50.66 -17.92 11.17
CA MET A 31 49.32 -18.23 10.69
C MET A 31 49.40 -18.55 9.20
N GLU A 32 49.37 -19.84 8.86
CA GLU A 32 49.56 -20.33 7.49
C GLU A 32 48.24 -20.52 6.73
N LYS A 33 47.07 -20.41 7.41
CA LYS A 33 45.74 -20.63 6.85
C LYS A 33 44.75 -19.53 7.26
N GLN A 34 44.00 -19.04 6.28
CA GLN A 34 42.84 -18.16 6.44
C GLN A 34 41.68 -18.90 7.12
N GLY A 35 40.85 -18.20 7.91
CA GLY A 35 39.70 -18.78 8.60
C GLY A 35 39.40 -18.17 9.97
N ALA A 36 38.17 -18.36 10.45
CA ALA A 36 37.66 -17.86 11.74
C ALA A 36 38.45 -18.32 12.97
N GLN A 37 39.28 -19.37 12.86
CA GLN A 37 40.26 -19.74 13.89
C GLN A 37 41.28 -18.63 14.21
N ASN A 38 41.43 -17.65 13.33
CA ASN A 38 42.29 -16.49 13.53
C ASN A 38 41.69 -15.45 14.48
N ILE A 39 40.37 -15.50 14.71
CA ILE A 39 39.61 -14.54 15.53
C ILE A 39 39.49 -15.02 16.99
N ALA A 40 39.48 -16.34 17.23
CA ALA A 40 39.41 -16.92 18.58
C ALA A 40 40.32 -18.16 18.73
N LEU A 41 41.09 -18.23 19.83
CA LEU A 41 41.99 -19.34 20.20
C LEU A 41 41.26 -20.65 20.60
N VAL A 42 39.99 -20.82 20.21
CA VAL A 42 39.13 -21.94 20.61
C VAL A 42 39.05 -22.94 19.46
N ASN A 43 39.06 -24.24 19.77
CA ASN A 43 38.90 -25.29 18.76
C ASN A 43 37.50 -25.20 18.10
N GLY A 44 37.44 -24.61 16.91
CA GLY A 44 36.24 -24.48 16.09
C GLY A 44 35.52 -23.14 16.23
N THR A 45 34.73 -22.80 15.22
CA THR A 45 33.92 -21.58 15.18
C THR A 45 32.67 -21.76 16.05
N PRO A 46 32.25 -20.79 16.88
CA PRO A 46 31.03 -20.92 17.70
C PRO A 46 29.75 -21.01 16.86
N TYR A 47 29.80 -20.58 15.59
CA TYR A 47 28.71 -20.66 14.63
C TYR A 47 29.22 -21.14 13.26
N PRO A 48 29.42 -22.45 13.05
CA PRO A 48 29.79 -22.97 11.72
C PRO A 48 28.61 -22.84 10.76
N VAL A 49 28.88 -22.65 9.47
CA VAL A 49 27.82 -22.68 8.45
C VAL A 49 27.21 -24.10 8.43
N PRO A 50 25.89 -24.25 8.64
CA PRO A 50 25.26 -25.56 8.66
C PRO A 50 25.36 -26.26 7.30
N LYS A 51 25.62 -27.58 7.33
CA LYS A 51 25.59 -28.43 6.14
C LYS A 51 24.23 -29.11 6.04
N PHE A 52 23.68 -29.13 4.83
CA PHE A 52 22.37 -29.71 4.55
C PHE A 52 22.49 -30.78 3.47
N ASP A 53 22.03 -31.99 3.77
CA ASP A 53 21.86 -33.06 2.77
C ASP A 53 20.54 -32.89 1.98
N ASP A 54 19.58 -32.17 2.56
CA ASP A 54 18.27 -31.88 1.97
C ASP A 54 18.22 -30.44 1.44
N PRO A 55 18.10 -30.23 0.11
CA PRO A 55 18.09 -28.90 -0.48
C PRO A 55 16.86 -28.08 -0.08
N TYR A 56 15.73 -28.71 0.31
CA TYR A 56 14.55 -27.98 0.78
C TYR A 56 14.77 -27.41 2.19
N LYS A 57 15.45 -28.14 3.07
CA LYS A 57 15.87 -27.61 4.38
C LYS A 57 16.91 -26.50 4.25
N LYS A 58 17.80 -26.62 3.27
CA LYS A 58 18.73 -25.53 2.93
C LYS A 58 17.96 -24.28 2.47
N ARG A 59 16.93 -24.44 1.64
CA ARG A 59 16.06 -23.32 1.21
C ARG A 59 15.36 -22.67 2.40
N GLU A 60 14.72 -23.47 3.24
CA GLU A 60 14.05 -23.01 4.47
C GLU A 60 14.99 -22.14 5.31
N TRP A 61 16.15 -22.69 5.66
CA TRP A 61 17.20 -21.98 6.41
C TRP A 61 17.64 -20.67 5.73
N MET A 62 17.87 -20.69 4.41
CA MET A 62 18.28 -19.50 3.66
C MET A 62 17.21 -18.38 3.69
N LEU A 63 15.92 -18.74 3.64
CA LEU A 63 14.81 -17.78 3.72
C LEU A 63 14.63 -17.20 5.13
N GLU A 64 14.81 -18.01 6.16
CA GLU A 64 14.84 -17.54 7.56
C GLU A 64 15.94 -16.52 7.79
N HIS A 65 17.15 -16.83 7.32
CA HIS A 65 18.30 -15.94 7.43
C HIS A 65 18.13 -14.67 6.58
N MET A 66 17.49 -14.77 5.41
CA MET A 66 17.12 -13.60 4.60
C MET A 66 16.13 -12.68 5.32
N ALA A 67 15.09 -13.24 5.95
CA ALA A 67 14.19 -12.46 6.79
C ALA A 67 14.92 -11.80 7.97
N GLY A 68 15.84 -12.53 8.60
CA GLY A 68 16.73 -11.99 9.63
C GLY A 68 17.59 -10.82 9.14
N ALA A 69 18.14 -10.91 7.94
CA ALA A 69 18.89 -9.83 7.30
C ALA A 69 18.04 -8.56 7.11
N PHE A 70 16.78 -8.69 6.70
CA PHE A 70 15.87 -7.56 6.65
C PHE A 70 15.55 -6.97 8.02
N ARG A 71 15.39 -7.79 9.07
CA ARG A 71 15.20 -7.28 10.44
C ARG A 71 16.40 -6.46 10.91
N VAL A 72 17.61 -6.95 10.65
CA VAL A 72 18.86 -6.22 10.94
C VAL A 72 18.92 -4.90 10.16
N PHE A 73 18.64 -4.92 8.85
CA PHE A 73 18.65 -3.71 8.01
C PHE A 73 17.58 -2.69 8.44
N GLY A 74 16.40 -3.18 8.80
CA GLY A 74 15.31 -2.38 9.33
C GLY A 74 15.67 -1.70 10.66
N ARG A 75 16.25 -2.43 11.62
CA ARG A 75 16.75 -1.86 12.88
C ARG A 75 17.86 -0.84 12.65
N ARG A 76 18.77 -1.11 11.72
CA ARG A 76 19.91 -0.24 11.42
C ARG A 76 19.55 0.97 10.55
N GLY A 77 18.29 1.08 10.09
CA GLY A 77 17.78 2.22 9.34
C GLY A 77 18.26 2.26 7.88
N PHE A 78 18.47 1.11 7.26
CA PHE A 78 18.99 1.02 5.89
C PHE A 78 17.90 1.09 4.80
N GLY A 79 16.62 1.08 5.19
CA GLY A 79 15.48 1.19 4.27
C GLY A 79 15.21 2.64 3.85
N GLU A 80 14.77 2.82 2.60
CA GLU A 80 14.40 4.12 2.02
C GLU A 80 13.10 3.94 1.23
N GLY A 81 11.95 4.22 1.85
CA GLY A 81 10.65 3.91 1.27
C GLY A 81 10.54 2.43 0.89
N SER A 82 10.26 2.15 -0.39
CA SER A 82 10.21 0.81 -0.97
C SER A 82 11.50 0.36 -1.65
N ALA A 83 12.58 1.16 -1.60
CA ALA A 83 13.83 0.86 -2.29
C ALA A 83 14.68 -0.15 -1.50
N GLY A 84 15.46 -0.92 -2.26
CA GLY A 84 16.34 -1.96 -1.75
C GLY A 84 15.72 -3.35 -1.75
N HIS A 85 16.58 -4.33 -1.93
CA HIS A 85 16.22 -5.74 -2.03
C HIS A 85 17.37 -6.64 -1.63
N ILE A 86 17.02 -7.81 -1.11
CA ILE A 86 17.93 -8.94 -0.94
C ILE A 86 17.43 -10.01 -1.90
N SER A 87 18.33 -10.67 -2.61
CA SER A 87 18.01 -11.80 -3.47
C SER A 87 18.90 -12.98 -3.14
N ILE A 88 18.34 -14.19 -3.12
CA ILE A 88 19.09 -15.42 -2.87
C ILE A 88 18.78 -16.45 -3.96
N ARG A 89 19.82 -17.15 -4.45
CA ARG A 89 19.65 -18.25 -5.41
C ARG A 89 19.01 -19.43 -4.71
N ASP A 90 17.99 -20.02 -5.34
CA ASP A 90 17.31 -21.17 -4.76
C ASP A 90 18.21 -22.43 -4.78
N PRO A 91 18.43 -23.12 -3.65
CA PRO A 91 19.28 -24.31 -3.62
C PRO A 91 18.65 -25.57 -4.21
N VAL A 92 17.33 -25.59 -4.42
CA VAL A 92 16.61 -26.72 -5.04
C VAL A 92 16.62 -26.56 -6.56
N ASP A 93 16.25 -25.39 -7.05
CA ASP A 93 16.33 -25.01 -8.45
C ASP A 93 17.26 -23.79 -8.65
N PRO A 94 18.58 -24.00 -8.87
CA PRO A 94 19.59 -22.94 -8.98
C PRO A 94 19.34 -21.88 -10.05
N ASN A 95 18.32 -22.12 -10.85
CA ASN A 95 17.81 -21.33 -11.95
C ASN A 95 16.67 -20.39 -11.53
N THR A 96 16.51 -20.21 -10.24
CA THR A 96 15.48 -19.34 -9.69
C THR A 96 16.07 -18.62 -8.50
N PHE A 97 15.42 -17.56 -8.07
CA PHE A 97 15.84 -16.83 -6.89
C PHE A 97 14.65 -16.39 -6.06
N TRP A 98 14.90 -16.15 -4.79
CA TRP A 98 13.96 -15.58 -3.86
C TRP A 98 14.29 -14.12 -3.62
N ILE A 99 13.28 -13.26 -3.56
CA ILE A 99 13.39 -11.81 -3.34
C ILE A 99 12.28 -11.33 -2.40
N ASN A 100 12.48 -10.21 -1.71
CA ASN A 100 11.42 -9.61 -0.90
C ASN A 100 10.29 -9.00 -1.75
N PRO A 101 9.05 -8.95 -1.22
CA PRO A 101 7.94 -8.23 -1.83
C PRO A 101 8.17 -6.71 -1.81
N LEU A 102 7.65 -6.03 -2.83
CA LEU A 102 7.64 -4.57 -2.89
C LEU A 102 6.66 -3.99 -1.86
N GLY A 103 7.04 -2.88 -1.23
CA GLY A 103 6.14 -2.10 -0.36
C GLY A 103 5.93 -2.67 1.04
N VAL A 104 6.69 -3.70 1.43
CA VAL A 104 6.77 -4.17 2.82
C VAL A 104 8.01 -3.61 3.47
N HIS A 105 7.84 -2.94 4.61
CA HIS A 105 8.97 -2.39 5.36
C HIS A 105 9.91 -3.52 5.83
N PHE A 106 11.23 -3.32 5.74
CA PHE A 106 12.23 -4.35 6.09
C PHE A 106 12.02 -4.96 7.48
N SER A 107 11.70 -4.13 8.48
CA SER A 107 11.40 -4.57 9.84
C SER A 107 10.15 -5.44 10.00
N LEU A 108 9.36 -5.67 8.95
CA LEU A 108 8.13 -6.48 8.98
C LEU A 108 8.24 -7.77 8.17
N LEU A 109 9.28 -7.93 7.35
CA LEU A 109 9.47 -9.10 6.50
C LEU A 109 9.68 -10.37 7.32
N THR A 110 9.06 -11.47 6.89
CA THR A 110 9.18 -12.83 7.44
C THR A 110 9.65 -13.79 6.35
N ALA A 111 10.13 -14.97 6.73
CA ALA A 111 10.56 -16.00 5.79
C ALA A 111 9.43 -16.37 4.80
N SER A 112 8.19 -16.39 5.27
CA SER A 112 7.00 -16.69 4.47
C SER A 112 6.58 -15.60 3.47
N ASP A 113 7.09 -14.37 3.62
CA ASP A 113 6.75 -13.26 2.72
C ASP A 113 7.57 -13.27 1.43
N MET A 114 8.67 -14.03 1.37
CA MET A 114 9.59 -14.03 0.24
C MET A 114 8.93 -14.59 -1.03
N ILE A 115 9.21 -13.96 -2.18
CA ILE A 115 8.64 -14.30 -3.48
C ILE A 115 9.65 -15.08 -4.29
N HIS A 116 9.20 -16.17 -4.92
CA HIS A 116 9.99 -17.00 -5.82
C HIS A 116 9.89 -16.51 -7.27
N MET A 117 11.04 -16.32 -7.92
CA MET A 117 11.16 -15.66 -9.23
C MET A 117 12.04 -16.47 -10.19
N ASP A 118 11.69 -16.45 -11.48
CA ASP A 118 12.61 -16.90 -12.53
C ASP A 118 13.68 -15.83 -12.82
N MET A 119 14.68 -16.17 -13.63
CA MET A 119 15.75 -15.23 -13.97
C MET A 119 15.33 -14.07 -14.89
N ASP A 120 14.13 -14.13 -15.46
CA ASP A 120 13.57 -13.05 -16.27
C ASP A 120 12.66 -12.11 -15.44
N GLY A 121 12.47 -12.40 -14.15
CA GLY A 121 11.72 -11.54 -13.23
C GLY A 121 10.21 -11.82 -13.25
N HIS A 122 9.78 -13.00 -13.68
CA HIS A 122 8.41 -13.45 -13.51
C HIS A 122 8.24 -14.19 -12.17
N MET A 123 7.11 -13.94 -11.51
CA MET A 123 6.72 -14.70 -10.32
C MET A 123 6.42 -16.14 -10.73
N LEU A 124 7.17 -17.06 -10.15
CA LEU A 124 6.98 -18.47 -10.39
C LEU A 124 5.88 -18.99 -9.48
N ARG A 125 4.89 -19.65 -10.08
CA ARG A 125 4.03 -20.56 -9.34
C ARG A 125 4.72 -21.90 -9.08
N ASP A 126 5.63 -22.32 -9.99
CA ASP A 126 6.58 -23.44 -9.91
C ASP A 126 7.66 -23.24 -11.03
N GLY A 127 8.97 -23.45 -10.77
CA GLY A 127 10.08 -22.73 -11.44
C GLY A 127 10.89 -23.30 -12.63
N ASN A 128 11.75 -22.43 -13.25
CA ASN A 128 13.11 -22.66 -13.85
C ASN A 128 13.65 -21.50 -14.77
N THR A 129 14.94 -21.07 -14.69
CA THR A 129 16.03 -20.98 -15.74
C THR A 129 17.39 -20.31 -15.28
N THR A 130 18.58 -20.62 -15.82
CA THR A 130 19.95 -20.41 -15.23
C THR A 130 20.58 -18.98 -15.12
N ALA A 131 21.44 -18.72 -14.08
CA ALA A 131 22.50 -17.67 -14.04
C ALA A 131 23.66 -17.95 -13.02
N ARG A 132 24.73 -17.12 -13.03
CA ARG A 132 26.02 -17.17 -12.25
C ARG A 132 26.06 -18.10 -11.01
N PRO A 133 26.81 -19.23 -11.04
CA PRO A 133 26.72 -20.28 -10.01
C PRO A 133 27.48 -20.00 -8.70
N ASP A 134 28.35 -18.98 -8.64
CA ASP A 134 29.21 -18.66 -7.49
C ASP A 134 28.56 -17.74 -6.45
N VAL A 135 27.59 -16.92 -6.87
CA VAL A 135 26.86 -15.99 -5.99
C VAL A 135 25.51 -16.60 -5.62
N ASN A 136 25.29 -16.74 -4.32
CA ASN A 136 24.05 -17.29 -3.77
C ASN A 136 23.21 -16.24 -3.06
N ALA A 137 23.76 -15.06 -2.75
CA ALA A 137 23.04 -13.96 -2.17
C ALA A 137 23.59 -12.60 -2.63
N ALA A 138 22.70 -11.63 -2.78
CA ALA A 138 23.06 -10.23 -3.03
C ALA A 138 22.15 -9.29 -2.22
N CYS A 139 22.75 -8.29 -1.59
CA CYS A 139 22.07 -7.29 -0.76
C CYS A 139 22.28 -5.89 -1.35
N HIS A 140 21.19 -5.15 -1.58
CA HIS A 140 21.23 -3.78 -2.09
C HIS A 140 20.24 -2.91 -1.32
N THR A 141 20.68 -1.75 -0.84
CA THR A 141 19.79 -0.72 -0.30
C THR A 141 20.28 0.69 -0.63
N HIS A 142 19.45 1.69 -0.35
CA HIS A 142 19.79 3.11 -0.48
C HIS A 142 20.14 3.72 0.89
N SER A 143 20.94 2.99 1.69
CA SER A 143 21.38 3.42 3.01
C SER A 143 22.12 4.75 2.98
N VAL A 144 21.96 5.55 4.04
CA VAL A 144 22.30 6.98 4.06
C VAL A 144 23.77 7.24 3.72
N PHE A 145 24.72 6.56 4.37
CA PHE A 145 26.14 6.82 4.20
C PHE A 145 26.68 6.20 2.92
N GLY A 146 26.21 5.02 2.55
CA GLY A 146 26.51 4.37 1.29
C GLY A 146 26.09 5.20 0.09
N LYS A 147 24.84 5.69 0.09
CA LYS A 147 24.33 6.63 -0.91
C LYS A 147 25.17 7.92 -0.96
N ALA A 148 25.45 8.52 0.20
CA ALA A 148 26.26 9.75 0.27
C ALA A 148 27.68 9.55 -0.27
N TYR A 149 28.37 8.48 0.13
CA TYR A 149 29.72 8.18 -0.32
C TYR A 149 29.77 7.80 -1.80
N SER A 150 28.76 7.09 -2.30
CA SER A 150 28.69 6.69 -3.71
C SER A 150 28.72 7.86 -4.68
N ALA A 151 28.32 9.06 -4.24
CA ALA A 151 28.36 10.27 -5.06
C ALA A 151 29.79 10.64 -5.52
N PHE A 152 30.83 10.19 -4.80
CA PHE A 152 32.22 10.42 -5.19
C PHE A 152 32.72 9.50 -6.31
N GLY A 153 32.02 8.39 -6.60
CA GLY A 153 32.43 7.45 -7.65
C GLY A 153 33.85 6.91 -7.48
N LYS A 154 34.30 6.68 -6.24
CA LYS A 154 35.64 6.21 -5.92
C LYS A 154 35.60 5.04 -4.90
N PRO A 155 36.63 4.18 -4.86
CA PRO A 155 36.76 3.14 -3.84
C PRO A 155 36.93 3.74 -2.43
N LEU A 156 36.55 2.97 -1.40
CA LEU A 156 36.85 3.26 0.01
C LEU A 156 38.36 3.16 0.28
N ASP A 157 38.89 4.07 1.08
CA ASP A 157 40.29 4.03 1.53
C ASP A 157 40.43 3.01 2.68
N MET A 158 41.61 2.37 2.78
CA MET A 158 41.93 1.49 3.91
C MET A 158 42.35 2.33 5.11
N LEU A 159 41.39 2.82 5.89
CA LEU A 159 41.62 3.73 7.03
C LEU A 159 41.68 3.04 8.38
N ASN A 160 41.08 1.86 8.50
CA ASN A 160 40.98 1.09 9.74
C ASN A 160 40.94 -0.42 9.41
N GLN A 161 41.04 -1.26 10.44
CA GLN A 161 41.08 -2.71 10.31
C GLN A 161 39.84 -3.25 9.57
N ASP A 162 38.65 -2.78 9.96
CA ASP A 162 37.37 -3.16 9.37
C ASP A 162 37.32 -2.87 7.85
N GLY A 163 37.82 -1.71 7.45
CA GLY A 163 37.89 -1.31 6.04
C GLY A 163 38.81 -2.20 5.19
N CYS A 164 39.83 -2.83 5.80
CA CYS A 164 40.75 -3.73 5.10
C CYS A 164 40.05 -4.94 4.48
N LEU A 165 38.88 -5.36 4.98
CA LEU A 165 38.09 -6.44 4.38
C LEU A 165 37.68 -6.14 2.93
N PHE A 166 37.61 -4.86 2.56
CA PHE A 166 37.33 -4.38 1.21
C PHE A 166 38.59 -4.20 0.34
N TYR A 167 39.80 -4.43 0.87
CA TYR A 167 41.04 -4.32 0.09
C TYR A 167 41.02 -5.30 -1.10
N LYS A 168 41.08 -4.76 -2.33
CA LYS A 168 40.91 -5.53 -3.58
C LYS A 168 39.66 -6.45 -3.59
N ASN A 169 38.64 -6.13 -2.79
CA ASN A 169 37.34 -6.82 -2.72
C ASN A 169 36.17 -5.85 -2.92
N GLN A 170 36.47 -4.68 -3.50
CA GLN A 170 35.49 -3.67 -3.82
C GLN A 170 35.59 -3.27 -5.29
N ALA A 171 34.45 -2.89 -5.86
CA ALA A 171 34.35 -2.32 -7.19
C ALA A 171 33.55 -1.02 -7.17
N VAL A 172 33.74 -0.19 -8.18
CA VAL A 172 32.94 1.01 -8.41
C VAL A 172 32.28 0.89 -9.78
N TYR A 173 30.96 1.00 -9.81
CA TYR A 173 30.20 1.14 -11.03
C TYR A 173 29.85 2.61 -11.25
N THR A 174 30.40 3.22 -12.30
CA THR A 174 30.22 4.66 -12.63
C THR A 174 29.16 4.92 -13.69
N GLY A 175 28.43 3.89 -14.12
CA GLY A 175 27.46 3.98 -15.22
C GLY A 175 26.06 4.37 -14.77
N PHE A 176 25.92 5.38 -13.89
CA PHE A 176 24.61 5.83 -13.41
C PHE A 176 23.81 6.47 -14.55
N GLY A 177 22.78 5.78 -15.04
CA GLY A 177 21.95 6.21 -16.17
C GLY A 177 20.55 6.73 -15.81
N GLY A 178 20.17 6.72 -14.52
CA GLY A 178 18.79 6.98 -14.08
C GLY A 178 18.14 5.74 -13.45
N VAL A 179 16.81 5.62 -13.53
CA VAL A 179 16.09 4.42 -13.05
C VAL A 179 16.56 3.23 -13.88
N ALA A 180 17.08 2.20 -13.21
CA ALA A 180 17.62 1.01 -13.84
C ALA A 180 16.50 0.16 -14.44
N ILE A 181 16.19 0.39 -15.72
CA ILE A 181 15.06 -0.25 -16.43
C ILE A 181 15.50 -1.45 -17.28
N GLU A 182 16.80 -1.70 -17.44
CA GLU A 182 17.31 -2.68 -18.40
C GLU A 182 18.12 -3.82 -17.77
N LYS A 183 17.85 -5.06 -18.24
CA LYS A 183 18.70 -6.27 -18.06
C LYS A 183 20.18 -6.00 -18.33
N GLU A 184 20.46 -5.06 -19.22
CA GLU A 184 21.81 -4.65 -19.58
C GLU A 184 22.53 -3.90 -18.46
N GLU A 185 21.83 -3.11 -17.63
CA GLU A 185 22.45 -2.47 -16.47
C GLU A 185 22.90 -3.49 -15.43
N GLY A 186 22.08 -4.52 -15.17
CA GLY A 186 22.50 -5.66 -14.34
C GLY A 186 23.76 -6.35 -14.87
N ARG A 187 23.88 -6.54 -16.19
CA ARG A 187 25.10 -7.10 -16.81
C ARG A 187 26.29 -6.17 -16.67
N ARG A 188 26.11 -4.86 -16.83
CA ARG A 188 27.17 -3.85 -16.65
C ARG A 188 27.65 -3.79 -15.21
N ILE A 189 26.75 -3.82 -14.23
CA ILE A 189 27.09 -3.89 -12.81
C ILE A 189 27.85 -5.18 -12.51
N ALA A 190 27.37 -6.34 -12.96
CA ALA A 190 28.05 -7.62 -12.76
C ALA A 190 29.46 -7.65 -13.42
N LYS A 191 29.60 -7.02 -14.60
CA LYS A 191 30.89 -6.87 -15.27
C LYS A 191 31.84 -5.96 -14.49
N ALA A 192 31.34 -4.83 -13.97
CA ALA A 192 32.12 -3.91 -13.15
C ALA A 192 32.53 -4.53 -11.81
N ALA A 193 31.65 -5.32 -11.20
CA ALA A 193 31.93 -6.06 -9.97
C ALA A 193 33.07 -7.06 -10.15
N GLY A 194 33.10 -7.78 -11.28
CA GLY A 194 34.09 -8.83 -11.52
C GLY A 194 34.01 -9.92 -10.45
N LYS A 195 35.04 -9.96 -9.58
CA LYS A 195 35.13 -10.87 -8.42
C LYS A 195 34.94 -10.18 -7.07
N ALA A 196 34.66 -8.88 -7.06
CA ALA A 196 34.45 -8.13 -5.83
C ALA A 196 33.07 -8.45 -5.24
N ASN A 197 33.04 -8.65 -3.92
CA ASN A 197 31.82 -8.89 -3.17
C ASN A 197 31.19 -7.60 -2.61
N ALA A 198 31.84 -6.46 -2.80
CA ALA A 198 31.33 -5.14 -2.42
C ALA A 198 31.38 -4.18 -3.61
N ILE A 199 30.26 -3.53 -3.92
CA ILE A 199 30.14 -2.68 -5.10
C ILE A 199 29.53 -1.35 -4.68
N ILE A 200 30.24 -0.26 -5.03
CA ILE A 200 29.73 1.10 -4.92
C ILE A 200 29.07 1.44 -6.25
N LEU A 201 27.76 1.66 -6.22
CA LEU A 201 26.98 2.11 -7.37
C LEU A 201 26.96 3.63 -7.35
N GLN A 202 27.74 4.29 -8.21
CA GLN A 202 27.91 5.74 -8.19
C GLN A 202 26.55 6.45 -8.22
N ASN A 203 26.36 7.45 -7.36
CA ASN A 203 25.11 8.22 -7.20
C ASN A 203 23.86 7.40 -6.79
N HIS A 204 24.01 6.12 -6.44
CA HIS A 204 22.89 5.22 -6.21
C HIS A 204 22.91 4.61 -4.81
N GLY A 205 23.98 3.87 -4.46
CA GLY A 205 24.05 3.16 -3.18
C GLY A 205 25.10 2.07 -3.17
N LEU A 206 24.87 1.05 -2.34
CA LEU A 206 25.78 -0.09 -2.18
C LEU A 206 25.11 -1.37 -2.66
N LEU A 207 25.92 -2.30 -3.14
CA LEU A 207 25.52 -3.66 -3.47
C LEU A 207 26.60 -4.61 -2.93
N THR A 208 26.23 -5.61 -2.16
CA THR A 208 27.14 -6.65 -1.70
C THR A 208 26.67 -8.02 -2.14
N ALA A 209 27.61 -8.96 -2.27
CA ALA A 209 27.36 -10.33 -2.68
C ALA A 209 28.06 -11.30 -1.73
N GLY A 210 27.56 -12.52 -1.66
CA GLY A 210 28.12 -13.57 -0.81
C GLY A 210 27.68 -14.96 -1.22
N THR A 211 28.37 -15.95 -0.67
CA THR A 211 28.03 -17.37 -0.76
C THR A 211 26.87 -17.76 0.17
N THR A 212 26.63 -16.93 1.20
CA THR A 212 25.47 -16.96 2.10
C THR A 212 24.85 -15.56 2.19
N VAL A 213 23.58 -15.49 2.58
CA VAL A 213 22.90 -14.20 2.80
C VAL A 213 23.52 -13.44 3.97
N ASP A 214 23.99 -14.15 4.99
CA ASP A 214 24.70 -13.63 6.15
C ASP A 214 26.02 -12.95 5.77
N GLU A 215 26.84 -13.59 4.92
CA GLU A 215 28.07 -12.98 4.40
C GLU A 215 27.74 -11.67 3.67
N ALA A 216 26.77 -11.70 2.75
CA ALA A 216 26.38 -10.53 1.98
C ALA A 216 25.84 -9.41 2.89
N ALA A 217 25.00 -9.74 3.87
CA ALA A 217 24.40 -8.80 4.80
C ALA A 217 25.41 -8.21 5.80
N TYR A 218 26.39 -9.00 6.26
CA TYR A 218 27.48 -8.49 7.09
C TYR A 218 28.38 -7.53 6.31
N LEU A 219 28.80 -7.94 5.10
CA LEU A 219 29.57 -7.07 4.22
C LEU A 219 28.84 -5.75 3.94
N TYR A 220 27.52 -5.79 3.73
CA TYR A 220 26.71 -4.59 3.54
C TYR A 220 26.78 -3.67 4.76
N THR A 221 26.55 -4.26 5.93
CA THR A 221 26.52 -3.57 7.23
C THR A 221 27.87 -2.92 7.54
N LEU A 222 28.96 -3.64 7.25
CA LEU A 222 30.33 -3.17 7.42
C LEU A 222 30.66 -2.07 6.42
N MET A 223 30.25 -2.21 5.16
CA MET A 223 30.51 -1.24 4.11
C MET A 223 29.79 0.08 4.38
N GLU A 224 28.53 0.04 4.81
CA GLU A 224 27.78 1.23 5.23
C GLU A 224 28.48 1.96 6.39
N ARG A 225 28.96 1.22 7.40
CA ARG A 225 29.73 1.80 8.51
C ARG A 225 31.06 2.37 8.04
N THR A 226 31.73 1.71 7.10
CA THR A 226 33.00 2.17 6.53
C THR A 226 32.79 3.46 5.73
N CYS A 227 31.72 3.56 4.95
CA CYS A 227 31.30 4.81 4.28
C CYS A 227 31.08 5.94 5.30
N GLN A 228 30.41 5.66 6.42
CA GLN A 228 30.23 6.65 7.49
C GLN A 228 31.58 7.13 8.06
N CYS A 229 32.48 6.22 8.41
CA CYS A 229 33.81 6.55 8.92
C CYS A 229 34.63 7.35 7.91
N GLN A 230 34.60 6.96 6.64
CA GLN A 230 35.29 7.64 5.56
C GLN A 230 34.77 9.06 5.34
N LEU A 231 33.45 9.28 5.36
CA LEU A 231 32.86 10.62 5.24
C LEU A 231 33.30 11.54 6.37
N LEU A 232 33.36 11.01 7.61
CA LEU A 232 33.84 11.77 8.77
C LEU A 232 35.35 12.09 8.67
N ALA A 233 36.16 11.13 8.19
CA ALA A 233 37.58 11.34 7.98
C ALA A 233 37.86 12.35 6.86
N ASP A 234 37.15 12.26 5.74
CA ASP A 234 37.25 13.19 4.61
C ASP A 234 36.82 14.61 5.02
N ALA A 235 35.78 14.73 5.86
CA ALA A 235 35.38 16.02 6.43
C ALA A 235 36.48 16.62 7.32
N ALA A 236 37.10 15.81 8.19
CA ALA A 236 38.21 16.26 9.03
C ALA A 236 39.46 16.65 8.22
N GLU A 237 39.70 15.97 7.09
CA GLU A 237 40.78 16.28 6.14
C GLU A 237 40.58 17.60 5.42
N SER A 238 39.34 18.00 5.15
CA SER A 238 39.04 19.34 4.59
C SER A 238 39.49 20.49 5.50
N ASP A 239 39.64 20.25 6.81
CA ASP A 239 40.19 21.20 7.80
C ASP A 239 41.73 21.05 7.97
N GLY A 240 42.40 20.37 7.03
CA GLY A 240 43.86 20.22 6.99
C GLY A 240 44.43 19.02 7.77
N ARG A 241 43.59 18.15 8.34
CA ARG A 241 44.06 16.92 9.01
C ARG A 241 44.36 15.83 7.98
N LYS A 242 45.63 15.49 7.79
CA LYS A 242 46.02 14.47 6.82
C LYS A 242 45.59 13.06 7.26
N LYS A 243 44.85 12.33 6.41
CA LYS A 243 44.59 10.89 6.61
C LYS A 243 45.89 10.08 6.49
N VAL A 244 46.00 9.02 7.29
CA VAL A 244 47.06 8.01 7.16
C VAL A 244 46.43 6.73 6.64
N ILE A 245 46.76 6.37 5.40
CA ILE A 245 46.23 5.16 4.76
C ILE A 245 47.05 3.96 5.21
N ILE A 246 46.37 2.86 5.56
CA ILE A 246 47.00 1.58 5.85
C ILE A 246 47.73 1.10 4.58
N PRO A 247 49.04 0.79 4.64
CA PRO A 247 49.77 0.30 3.48
C PRO A 247 49.17 -0.97 2.90
N ASP A 248 49.22 -1.11 1.58
CA ASP A 248 48.68 -2.24 0.82
C ASP A 248 49.00 -3.62 1.39
N GLU A 249 50.27 -3.85 1.78
CA GLU A 249 50.71 -5.13 2.33
C GLU A 249 50.05 -5.42 3.69
N THR A 250 49.89 -4.40 4.53
CA THR A 250 49.20 -4.50 5.81
C THR A 250 47.71 -4.74 5.60
N ALA A 251 47.08 -4.05 4.64
CA ALA A 251 45.67 -4.24 4.32
C ALA A 251 45.39 -5.64 3.75
N GLU A 252 46.28 -6.14 2.89
CA GLU A 252 46.22 -7.50 2.33
C GLU A 252 46.37 -8.56 3.42
N TYR A 253 47.31 -8.37 4.35
CA TYR A 253 47.47 -9.26 5.50
C TYR A 253 46.23 -9.23 6.41
N THR A 254 45.73 -8.05 6.79
CA THR A 254 44.53 -7.94 7.62
C THR A 254 43.34 -8.63 6.96
N LYS A 255 43.12 -8.42 5.67
CA LYS A 255 42.07 -9.12 4.92
C LYS A 255 42.27 -10.64 4.94
N PHE A 256 43.49 -11.12 4.70
CA PHE A 256 43.78 -12.56 4.74
C PHE A 256 43.47 -13.18 6.10
N MET A 257 43.66 -12.42 7.19
CA MET A 257 43.39 -12.89 8.54
C MET A 257 41.91 -12.85 8.89
N ASP A 258 41.19 -11.80 8.50
CA ASP A 258 39.86 -11.47 9.02
C ASP A 258 38.71 -11.76 8.02
N TYR A 259 39.01 -12.00 6.74
CA TYR A 259 38.00 -12.24 5.72
C TYR A 259 38.05 -13.67 5.19
N ASP A 260 36.98 -14.42 5.36
CA ASP A 260 36.58 -15.56 4.52
C ASP A 260 35.07 -15.76 4.66
N PRO A 261 34.40 -16.51 3.77
CA PRO A 261 32.95 -16.66 3.82
C PRO A 261 32.41 -17.18 5.16
N GLU A 262 33.14 -18.07 5.85
CA GLU A 262 32.73 -18.62 7.15
C GLU A 262 32.93 -17.60 8.26
N SER A 263 34.02 -16.81 8.22
CA SER A 263 34.21 -15.67 9.13
C SER A 263 33.12 -14.61 8.95
N MET A 264 32.73 -14.26 7.72
CA MET A 264 31.67 -13.29 7.48
C MET A 264 30.30 -13.79 7.92
N TYR A 265 30.03 -15.08 7.73
CA TYR A 265 28.84 -15.73 8.29
C TYR A 265 28.80 -15.61 9.82
N LEU A 266 29.91 -15.96 10.48
CA LEU A 266 30.08 -15.90 11.93
C LEU A 266 29.80 -14.48 12.46
N GLU A 267 30.41 -13.48 11.85
CA GLU A 267 30.26 -12.08 12.25
C GLU A 267 28.80 -11.60 12.17
N PHE A 268 28.05 -12.05 11.18
CA PHE A 268 26.62 -11.72 11.05
C PHE A 268 25.76 -12.30 12.18
N GLN A 269 26.14 -13.45 12.74
CA GLN A 269 25.34 -14.15 13.76
C GLN A 269 25.12 -13.32 15.03
N VAL A 270 25.99 -12.35 15.30
CA VAL A 270 25.84 -11.45 16.44
C VAL A 270 24.59 -10.57 16.28
N ASP A 271 24.38 -10.01 15.09
CA ASP A 271 23.21 -9.19 14.79
C ASP A 271 21.94 -10.05 14.62
N LEU A 272 22.07 -11.20 13.94
CA LEU A 272 20.95 -12.13 13.76
C LEU A 272 20.46 -12.68 15.09
N GLY A 273 21.37 -13.11 15.97
CA GLY A 273 21.04 -13.59 17.32
C GLY A 273 20.33 -12.53 18.17
N TYR A 274 20.66 -11.25 17.98
CA TYR A 274 19.94 -10.15 18.63
C TYR A 274 18.50 -9.98 18.11
N GLU A 275 18.26 -10.14 16.81
CA GLU A 275 16.89 -10.14 16.27
C GLU A 275 16.09 -11.34 16.78
N ILE A 276 16.67 -12.54 16.76
CA ILE A 276 16.04 -13.77 17.25
C ILE A 276 15.66 -13.62 18.74
N ALA A 277 16.55 -13.04 19.56
CA ALA A 277 16.29 -12.82 20.97
C ALA A 277 15.17 -11.79 21.22
N LYS A 278 14.93 -10.86 20.29
CA LYS A 278 13.83 -9.90 20.37
C LYS A 278 12.49 -10.49 19.95
N ASP A 279 12.49 -11.14 18.80
CA ASP A 279 11.31 -11.68 18.15
C ASP A 279 11.78 -12.68 17.10
N ASN A 280 11.59 -13.98 17.32
CA ASN A 280 11.94 -15.01 16.34
C ASN A 280 10.78 -15.35 15.39
N SER A 281 9.64 -14.68 15.48
CA SER A 281 8.45 -14.99 14.65
C SER A 281 8.70 -14.76 13.15
N PHE A 282 9.69 -13.93 12.79
CA PHE A 282 10.08 -13.70 11.40
C PHE A 282 10.71 -14.93 10.73
N MET A 283 11.19 -15.91 11.50
CA MET A 283 11.75 -17.16 10.97
C MET A 283 10.66 -18.19 10.62
N SER A 284 9.44 -18.04 11.13
CA SER A 284 8.41 -19.08 10.99
C SER A 284 7.73 -19.09 9.62
N PHE A 285 7.58 -20.30 9.03
CA PHE A 285 6.64 -20.60 7.94
C PHE A 285 5.21 -20.89 8.43
N THR A 286 5.05 -21.14 9.73
CA THR A 286 3.77 -21.46 10.41
C THR A 286 2.94 -20.23 10.75
N ASN A 287 3.50 -19.02 10.60
CA ASN A 287 2.79 -17.74 10.58
C ASN A 287 2.72 -17.18 9.16
N ALA A 288 2.37 -18.01 8.18
CA ALA A 288 1.97 -17.52 6.87
C ALA A 288 0.78 -16.57 7.08
N LYS A 289 1.05 -15.26 7.07
CA LYS A 289 0.02 -14.30 6.69
C LYS A 289 -0.45 -14.78 5.33
N MET A 290 -1.68 -15.27 5.25
CA MET A 290 -2.34 -15.47 3.96
C MET A 290 -2.36 -14.10 3.27
N LEU A 291 -1.34 -13.84 2.44
CA LEU A 291 -1.30 -12.76 1.46
C LEU A 291 -2.28 -13.14 0.34
N SER A 292 -3.57 -13.11 0.65
CA SER A 292 -4.68 -13.23 -0.30
C SER A 292 -5.45 -11.91 -0.25
N ASN A 293 -5.36 -10.98 -1.21
CA ASN A 293 -5.47 -11.19 -2.65
C ASN A 293 -4.56 -10.23 -3.46
N GLY A 294 -3.72 -10.80 -4.32
CA GLY A 294 -3.62 -10.41 -5.74
C GLY A 294 -3.24 -8.97 -6.13
N LYS A 295 -2.38 -8.27 -5.39
CA LYS A 295 -1.82 -6.97 -5.84
C LYS A 295 -0.35 -6.70 -5.46
N TYR A 296 0.46 -7.74 -5.28
CA TYR A 296 1.91 -7.55 -5.28
C TYR A 296 2.47 -8.09 -6.58
N SER A 297 2.63 -7.19 -7.55
CA SER A 297 3.49 -7.42 -8.69
C SER A 297 4.93 -7.31 -8.19
N ALA A 298 5.70 -8.40 -8.30
CA ALA A 298 7.14 -8.25 -8.40
C ALA A 298 7.42 -7.59 -9.75
N VAL A 299 7.49 -6.26 -9.78
CA VAL A 299 8.15 -5.58 -10.90
C VAL A 299 9.62 -5.54 -10.52
N VAL A 300 10.33 -6.64 -10.80
CA VAL A 300 11.72 -6.47 -11.21
C VAL A 300 11.62 -5.69 -12.51
N ILE A 301 12.27 -4.53 -12.61
CA ILE A 301 12.29 -3.81 -13.87
C ILE A 301 13.21 -4.57 -14.83
N MET A 302 12.65 -5.60 -15.46
CA MET A 302 13.15 -6.21 -16.68
C MET A 302 11.91 -6.58 -17.48
N SER A 303 11.52 -5.73 -18.43
CA SER A 303 10.45 -6.09 -19.35
C SER A 303 10.80 -5.72 -20.77
N GLY A 304 10.76 -6.73 -21.64
CA GLY A 304 10.48 -6.54 -23.05
C GLY A 304 10.75 -7.81 -23.86
N HIS A 305 9.69 -8.49 -24.33
CA HIS A 305 9.25 -8.39 -25.73
C HIS A 305 7.88 -9.05 -25.99
N PHE A 306 7.14 -8.45 -26.92
CA PHE A 306 5.78 -8.71 -27.41
C PHE A 306 5.70 -9.82 -28.49
N SER A 307 4.49 -10.38 -28.67
CA SER A 307 3.80 -10.71 -29.95
C SER A 307 2.67 -11.71 -29.64
N ASP A 308 1.46 -11.73 -30.20
CA ASP A 308 0.70 -10.95 -31.16
C ASP A 308 -0.78 -11.35 -30.97
N ASP A 309 -1.68 -10.44 -31.33
CA ASP A 309 -3.01 -10.61 -31.92
C ASP A 309 -4.04 -11.57 -31.28
N ILE A 310 -5.17 -11.01 -30.81
CA ILE A 310 -6.48 -11.30 -31.41
C ILE A 310 -7.33 -10.02 -31.45
N ASP A 311 -7.81 -9.73 -32.65
CA ASP A 311 -8.69 -8.63 -33.06
C ASP A 311 -10.09 -8.61 -32.44
N MET A 312 -10.65 -7.42 -32.51
CA MET A 312 -11.97 -6.94 -32.08
C MET A 312 -13.16 -7.63 -32.76
N VAL A 313 -14.30 -7.68 -32.06
CA VAL A 313 -15.63 -7.64 -32.68
C VAL A 313 -16.54 -6.68 -31.92
N ASP A 314 -17.02 -5.66 -32.64
CA ASP A 314 -18.09 -4.73 -32.28
C ASP A 314 -19.46 -5.43 -32.26
N VAL A 315 -20.30 -5.11 -31.27
CA VAL A 315 -21.76 -5.15 -31.39
C VAL A 315 -22.34 -3.91 -30.70
N ASN A 316 -22.79 -2.95 -31.50
CA ASN A 316 -23.80 -1.96 -31.14
C ASN A 316 -25.20 -2.62 -31.20
N ASP A 317 -26.07 -2.37 -30.21
CA ASP A 317 -27.32 -1.59 -30.38
C ASP A 317 -28.30 -1.66 -29.19
N GLU A 318 -28.77 -0.46 -28.85
CA GLU A 318 -30.09 0.03 -28.37
C GLU A 318 -31.11 -0.77 -27.52
N ASN A 319 -31.77 0.02 -26.63
CA ASN A 319 -33.09 -0.12 -25.96
C ASN A 319 -33.20 -1.18 -24.84
N ASP A 320 -33.86 -0.95 -23.70
CA ASP A 320 -34.95 -0.04 -23.38
C ASP A 320 -35.06 0.17 -21.84
N LEU A 321 -35.54 1.36 -21.50
CA LEU A 321 -36.50 1.69 -20.42
C LEU A 321 -36.18 1.46 -18.92
N SER A 322 -35.88 2.60 -18.30
CA SER A 322 -36.42 3.14 -17.03
C SER A 322 -37.74 2.57 -16.45
N GLN A 323 -37.79 2.41 -15.10
CA GLN A 323 -38.79 2.90 -14.12
C GLN A 323 -38.58 2.15 -12.78
N ILE A 324 -38.49 2.75 -11.59
CA ILE A 324 -39.40 3.73 -10.97
C ILE A 324 -38.61 4.76 -10.12
N THR A 325 -38.66 6.02 -10.55
CA THR A 325 -38.74 7.17 -9.64
C THR A 325 -40.19 7.34 -9.25
N ASN A 326 -40.49 7.66 -7.98
CA ASN A 326 -41.62 8.49 -7.49
C ASN A 326 -42.02 8.05 -6.06
N ILE A 327 -42.35 8.90 -5.09
CA ILE A 327 -43.03 10.19 -5.17
C ILE A 327 -42.76 10.96 -3.87
N THR A 328 -42.29 12.18 -4.03
CA THR A 328 -42.83 13.38 -3.39
C THR A 328 -42.80 13.45 -1.86
N LEU A 329 -41.78 14.19 -1.40
CA LEU A 329 -41.88 15.23 -0.36
C LEU A 329 -43.11 16.14 -0.61
N ARG A 330 -44.29 15.64 -0.28
CA ARG A 330 -45.48 16.45 0.03
C ARG A 330 -46.17 15.77 1.19
N GLN A 331 -45.72 16.13 2.38
CA GLN A 331 -46.55 16.58 3.50
C GLN A 331 -45.75 16.45 4.80
N ARG A 332 -44.86 17.43 5.05
CA ARG A 332 -44.61 17.87 6.42
C ARG A 332 -45.37 19.18 6.63
N TYR A 333 -46.60 18.97 7.11
CA TYR A 333 -47.49 19.85 7.88
C TYR A 333 -48.31 20.95 7.19
N GLY A 334 -49.64 20.78 7.33
CA GLY A 334 -50.60 21.87 7.55
C GLY A 334 -52.01 21.60 6.98
N GLN A 335 -52.93 20.97 7.73
CA GLN A 335 -53.96 21.66 8.54
C GLN A 335 -54.96 20.71 9.25
N GLU A 336 -55.12 20.97 10.55
CA GLU A 336 -56.32 20.97 11.42
C GLU A 336 -57.18 19.71 11.74
N LEU A 337 -57.12 19.36 13.04
CA LEU A 337 -58.21 19.16 14.04
C LEU A 337 -59.29 18.07 13.83
N ILE A 338 -59.40 17.13 14.79
CA ILE A 338 -60.47 17.02 15.84
C ILE A 338 -60.46 15.59 16.46
N ASN A 339 -60.36 15.55 17.81
CA ASN A 339 -60.86 14.57 18.83
C ASN A 339 -60.53 13.06 18.72
N GLU A 340 -60.36 12.27 19.78
CA GLU A 340 -60.32 12.44 21.24
C GLU A 340 -59.88 11.09 21.86
N GLN A 341 -59.30 11.17 23.07
CA GLN A 341 -59.45 10.26 24.23
C GLN A 341 -58.63 8.97 24.40
N SER A 342 -58.03 8.94 25.61
CA SER A 342 -57.92 7.81 26.57
C SER A 342 -56.80 6.78 26.34
N HIS A 343 -56.13 6.19 27.33
CA HIS A 343 -56.00 6.36 28.78
C HIS A 343 -54.88 5.39 29.24
N THR A 344 -54.00 5.84 30.14
CA THR A 344 -53.45 5.17 31.35
C THR A 344 -52.95 3.70 31.38
N ASP A 345 -51.78 3.55 32.04
CA ASP A 345 -51.41 2.56 33.08
C ASP A 345 -50.72 1.20 32.77
N PHE A 346 -49.53 1.04 33.40
CA PHE A 346 -48.99 -0.08 34.23
C PHE A 346 -49.00 -1.54 33.65
N ASP A 347 -48.20 -2.52 34.08
CA ASP A 347 -47.29 -2.72 35.20
C ASP A 347 -46.29 -3.86 34.88
N GLU A 348 -45.24 -3.96 35.70
CA GLU A 348 -44.41 -5.14 35.93
C GLU A 348 -45.23 -6.34 36.41
N SER A 349 -44.93 -7.53 35.87
CA SER A 349 -44.74 -8.79 36.61
C SER A 349 -44.95 -9.98 35.67
N TYR A 350 -43.90 -10.78 35.46
CA TYR A 350 -44.03 -12.24 35.42
C TYR A 350 -42.64 -12.90 35.31
N TYR A 351 -42.01 -13.17 36.46
CA TYR A 351 -41.06 -14.27 36.59
C TYR A 351 -41.73 -15.34 37.45
N SER A 352 -41.95 -16.54 36.91
CA SER A 352 -41.71 -17.84 37.56
C SER A 352 -42.41 -18.98 36.82
N LYS A 353 -41.63 -19.99 36.37
CA LYS A 353 -41.77 -21.41 36.76
C LYS A 353 -40.88 -22.34 35.90
N GLU A 354 -39.82 -22.80 36.56
CA GLU A 354 -39.30 -24.18 36.70
C GLU A 354 -39.40 -25.24 35.58
N GLN A 355 -38.20 -25.74 35.26
CA GLN A 355 -37.75 -27.15 35.19
C GLN A 355 -38.80 -28.28 35.34
N ASN A 356 -38.92 -29.15 34.32
CA ASN A 356 -38.55 -30.58 34.37
C ASN A 356 -38.98 -31.35 33.10
N GLY A 357 -38.13 -32.30 32.64
CA GLY A 357 -38.56 -33.54 31.99
C GLY A 357 -38.42 -33.65 30.47
N VAL A 358 -37.57 -34.58 30.04
CA VAL A 358 -37.25 -34.99 28.66
C VAL A 358 -38.46 -35.57 27.91
N HIS A 359 -38.67 -35.16 26.66
CA HIS A 359 -39.19 -36.02 25.58
C HIS A 359 -38.73 -35.51 24.22
N ILE A 360 -38.04 -36.38 23.48
CA ILE A 360 -37.71 -36.22 22.06
C ILE A 360 -39.01 -36.40 21.26
N ALA A 361 -39.43 -35.38 20.51
CA ALA A 361 -40.31 -35.53 19.37
C ALA A 361 -40.11 -34.38 18.38
N ASN A 362 -39.81 -34.79 17.15
CA ASN A 362 -39.65 -34.01 15.94
C ASN A 362 -40.71 -32.91 15.75
N GLY A 363 -40.26 -31.75 15.30
CA GLY A 363 -41.12 -30.68 14.81
C GLY A 363 -40.55 -29.30 15.05
N ALA A 364 -39.29 -29.05 14.67
CA ALA A 364 -38.84 -27.68 14.50
C ALA A 364 -39.58 -27.12 13.28
N SER A 365 -40.52 -26.21 13.54
CA SER A 365 -41.15 -25.35 12.55
C SER A 365 -40.08 -24.66 11.70
N MET A 366 -40.35 -24.63 10.41
CA MET A 366 -39.44 -24.33 9.30
C MET A 366 -39.11 -22.83 9.18
N GLU A 367 -38.65 -22.17 10.26
CA GLU A 367 -38.37 -20.72 10.30
C GLU A 367 -37.00 -20.31 10.91
N GLU A 368 -36.18 -21.24 11.41
CA GLU A 368 -34.90 -20.92 12.08
C GLU A 368 -33.62 -21.41 11.36
N MET A 369 -33.64 -21.51 10.03
CA MET A 369 -32.42 -21.74 9.24
C MET A 369 -32.39 -20.73 8.11
N ASP A 370 -31.58 -19.66 8.20
CA ASP A 370 -31.40 -18.79 7.01
C ASP A 370 -30.28 -17.73 7.04
N ALA A 371 -29.37 -17.70 8.01
CA ALA A 371 -28.20 -16.82 7.94
C ALA A 371 -26.91 -17.57 8.23
N GLY A 372 -26.01 -17.57 7.25
CA GLY A 372 -24.64 -18.04 7.40
C GLY A 372 -23.72 -17.01 8.06
N ILE A 373 -24.08 -15.73 8.04
CA ILE A 373 -23.19 -14.63 8.47
C ILE A 373 -23.93 -13.62 9.35
N PHE A 374 -23.28 -13.16 10.41
CA PHE A 374 -23.71 -12.05 11.26
C PHE A 374 -22.75 -10.88 11.16
N LEU A 375 -23.24 -9.73 10.68
CA LEU A 375 -22.52 -8.46 10.63
C LEU A 375 -22.92 -7.63 11.87
N VAL A 376 -22.09 -7.64 12.90
CA VAL A 376 -22.33 -6.92 14.15
C VAL A 376 -21.83 -5.48 14.01
N ILE A 377 -22.69 -4.49 14.24
CA ILE A 377 -22.37 -3.10 13.98
C ILE A 377 -21.91 -2.38 15.25
N ASP A 378 -20.88 -1.54 15.13
CA ASP A 378 -20.40 -0.62 16.16
C ASP A 378 -21.03 0.79 16.02
N THR A 379 -21.10 1.56 17.11
CA THR A 379 -21.68 2.91 17.18
C THR A 379 -20.98 3.88 16.24
N ASN A 380 -19.64 3.89 16.22
CA ASN A 380 -18.89 4.76 15.31
C ASN A 380 -19.12 4.40 13.84
N PHE A 381 -19.33 3.11 13.55
CA PHE A 381 -19.55 2.62 12.21
C PHE A 381 -20.93 3.04 11.68
N ILE A 382 -22.00 2.85 12.47
CA ILE A 382 -23.35 3.25 12.06
C ILE A 382 -23.50 4.77 11.92
N LEU A 383 -22.81 5.57 12.76
CA LEU A 383 -22.84 7.04 12.66
C LEU A 383 -22.17 7.54 11.38
N SER A 384 -21.05 6.93 10.98
CA SER A 384 -20.22 7.41 9.86
C SER A 384 -20.62 6.79 8.51
N HIS A 385 -21.24 5.60 8.52
CA HIS A 385 -21.46 4.79 7.32
C HIS A 385 -22.90 4.26 7.20
N LEU A 386 -23.89 5.03 7.65
CA LEU A 386 -25.30 4.66 7.56
C LEU A 386 -25.77 4.37 6.11
N TYR A 387 -25.23 5.10 5.13
CA TYR A 387 -25.51 4.86 3.71
C TYR A 387 -25.06 3.48 3.26
N LEU A 388 -23.84 3.07 3.63
CA LEU A 388 -23.28 1.76 3.33
C LEU A 388 -24.10 0.62 3.97
N LEU A 389 -24.60 0.82 5.19
CA LEU A 389 -25.50 -0.14 5.86
C LEU A 389 -26.86 -0.24 5.14
N ASN A 390 -27.37 0.88 4.63
CA ASN A 390 -28.60 0.89 3.84
C ASN A 390 -28.42 0.17 2.49
N GLU A 391 -27.27 0.35 1.83
CA GLU A 391 -26.92 -0.42 0.63
C GLU A 391 -26.74 -1.91 0.94
N LEU A 392 -26.04 -2.26 2.02
CA LEU A 392 -25.89 -3.65 2.47
C LEU A 392 -27.24 -4.30 2.78
N GLN A 393 -28.18 -3.57 3.38
CA GLN A 393 -29.55 -4.05 3.54
C GLN A 393 -30.16 -4.33 2.17
N SER A 394 -30.11 -3.41 1.20
CA SER A 394 -30.70 -3.60 -0.13
C SER A 394 -30.15 -4.77 -0.96
N PHE A 395 -28.90 -5.21 -0.71
CA PHE A 395 -28.26 -6.30 -1.44
C PHE A 395 -28.57 -7.71 -0.92
N HIS A 396 -29.37 -7.85 0.14
CA HIS A 396 -29.62 -9.15 0.76
C HIS A 396 -30.18 -10.21 -0.22
N GLY A 397 -31.04 -9.80 -1.16
CA GLY A 397 -31.63 -10.69 -2.17
C GLY A 397 -30.62 -11.21 -3.20
N LYS A 398 -29.56 -10.44 -3.49
CA LYS A 398 -28.47 -10.84 -4.41
C LYS A 398 -27.62 -11.97 -3.82
N TYR A 399 -27.59 -12.09 -2.49
CA TYR A 399 -26.77 -13.06 -1.76
C TYR A 399 -27.63 -14.09 -1.02
N ASN A 400 -28.83 -14.42 -1.52
CA ASN A 400 -29.73 -15.43 -0.94
C ASN A 400 -29.98 -15.27 0.57
N ASN A 401 -30.04 -14.03 1.07
CA ASN A 401 -30.21 -13.69 2.49
C ASN A 401 -29.14 -14.30 3.43
N ILE A 402 -27.95 -14.65 2.90
CA ILE A 402 -26.93 -15.38 3.65
C ILE A 402 -26.36 -14.62 4.85
N TYR A 403 -26.49 -13.28 4.89
CA TYR A 403 -26.03 -12.47 6.01
C TYR A 403 -27.16 -11.68 6.67
N ARG A 404 -26.98 -11.41 7.97
CA ARG A 404 -27.84 -10.55 8.79
C ARG A 404 -27.02 -9.44 9.44
N ILE A 405 -27.60 -8.24 9.51
CA ILE A 405 -27.02 -7.08 10.19
C ILE A 405 -27.56 -7.06 11.62
N ILE A 406 -26.67 -7.16 12.60
CA ILE A 406 -27.01 -7.17 14.03
C ILE A 406 -26.63 -5.83 14.64
N ILE A 407 -27.61 -5.17 15.25
CA ILE A 407 -27.42 -3.95 16.04
C ILE A 407 -27.35 -4.33 17.53
N PRO A 408 -26.18 -4.24 18.18
CA PRO A 408 -26.04 -4.51 19.60
C PRO A 408 -26.91 -3.58 20.45
N ARG A 409 -27.38 -4.07 21.61
CA ARG A 409 -28.14 -3.25 22.56
C ARG A 409 -27.35 -2.01 23.01
N GLN A 410 -26.02 -2.17 23.11
CA GLN A 410 -25.10 -1.11 23.51
C GLN A 410 -25.09 0.04 22.49
N VAL A 411 -25.14 -0.27 21.19
CA VAL A 411 -25.20 0.74 20.13
C VAL A 411 -26.48 1.56 20.24
N ILE A 412 -27.62 0.91 20.50
CA ILE A 412 -28.90 1.62 20.71
C ILE A 412 -28.80 2.55 21.93
N GLN A 413 -28.19 2.08 23.02
CA GLN A 413 -28.00 2.88 24.23
C GLN A 413 -27.07 4.08 24.01
N GLU A 414 -26.00 3.90 23.24
CA GLU A 414 -25.04 4.97 22.93
C GLU A 414 -25.64 6.00 21.97
N LEU A 415 -26.35 5.55 20.94
CA LEU A 415 -27.10 6.45 20.07
C LEU A 415 -28.12 7.26 20.89
N ASP A 416 -28.83 6.63 21.84
CA ASP A 416 -29.77 7.34 22.71
C ASP A 416 -29.11 8.46 23.52
N GLY A 417 -27.95 8.18 24.12
CA GLY A 417 -27.14 9.18 24.81
C GLY A 417 -26.57 10.29 23.92
N LEU A 418 -26.43 10.04 22.61
CA LEU A 418 -25.88 11.00 21.65
C LEU A 418 -26.93 11.89 20.97
N LYS A 419 -28.23 11.59 21.10
CA LYS A 419 -29.32 12.32 20.40
C LYS A 419 -29.40 13.82 20.69
N SER A 420 -28.88 14.28 21.82
CA SER A 420 -28.86 15.71 22.21
C SER A 420 -27.48 16.36 22.02
N SER A 421 -26.51 15.65 21.44
CA SER A 421 -25.14 16.12 21.29
C SER A 421 -25.03 17.22 20.23
N ALA A 422 -24.57 18.40 20.64
CA ALA A 422 -24.24 19.53 19.75
C ALA A 422 -22.83 19.46 19.13
N LYS A 423 -22.10 18.37 19.36
CA LYS A 423 -20.76 18.18 18.77
C LYS A 423 -20.87 17.95 17.27
N VAL A 424 -19.94 18.50 16.49
CA VAL A 424 -19.92 18.37 15.03
C VAL A 424 -18.80 17.43 14.61
N GLN A 425 -19.13 16.46 13.75
CA GLN A 425 -18.20 15.53 13.10
C GLN A 425 -18.43 15.61 11.59
N GLU A 426 -17.37 15.85 10.81
CA GLU A 426 -17.44 15.98 9.34
C GLU A 426 -18.50 17.00 8.85
N GLY A 427 -18.69 18.08 9.62
CA GLY A 427 -19.65 19.14 9.28
C GLY A 427 -21.11 18.84 9.65
N ILE A 428 -21.42 17.68 10.24
CA ILE A 428 -22.76 17.30 10.69
C ILE A 428 -22.77 17.16 12.22
N GLU A 429 -23.85 17.62 12.86
CA GLU A 429 -24.05 17.43 14.29
C GLU A 429 -24.17 15.93 14.61
N ILE A 430 -23.39 15.42 15.58
CA ILE A 430 -23.45 14.03 16.04
C ILE A 430 -24.86 13.68 16.52
N GLY A 431 -25.57 14.63 17.14
CA GLY A 431 -26.99 14.47 17.48
C GLY A 431 -27.87 14.22 16.26
N GLN A 432 -27.59 14.87 15.12
CA GLN A 432 -28.32 14.64 13.88
C GLN A 432 -28.00 13.27 13.27
N LEU A 433 -26.73 12.85 13.27
CA LEU A 433 -26.33 11.51 12.84
C LEU A 433 -26.97 10.42 13.71
N SER A 434 -26.96 10.61 15.02
CA SER A 434 -27.58 9.68 15.98
C SER A 434 -29.09 9.56 15.77
N ARG A 435 -29.81 10.68 15.62
CA ARG A 435 -31.25 10.66 15.31
C ARG A 435 -31.53 9.89 14.01
N SER A 436 -30.72 10.11 12.97
CA SER A 436 -30.85 9.42 11.68
C SER A 436 -30.59 7.92 11.79
N ALA A 437 -29.58 7.51 12.56
CA ALA A 437 -29.28 6.10 12.83
C ALA A 437 -30.38 5.41 13.64
N ILE A 438 -31.01 6.10 14.58
CA ILE A 438 -32.15 5.59 15.35
C ILE A 438 -33.40 5.45 14.49
N ASP A 439 -33.69 6.43 13.66
CA ASP A 439 -34.81 6.36 12.71
C ASP A 439 -34.62 5.18 11.74
N TRP A 440 -33.38 4.96 11.29
CA TRP A 440 -33.01 3.79 10.48
C TRP A 440 -33.25 2.48 11.23
N CYS A 441 -32.75 2.35 12.47
CA CYS A 441 -32.98 1.17 13.30
C CYS A 441 -34.48 0.91 13.52
N TYR A 442 -35.24 1.94 13.87
CA TYR A 442 -36.68 1.86 14.11
C TYR A 442 -37.43 1.41 12.86
N LYS A 443 -37.13 2.00 11.69
CA LYS A 443 -37.74 1.63 10.41
C LYS A 443 -37.63 0.13 10.14
N PHE A 444 -36.45 -0.45 10.27
CA PHE A 444 -36.24 -1.87 9.94
C PHE A 444 -36.73 -2.82 11.04
N MET A 445 -36.60 -2.46 12.32
CA MET A 445 -37.13 -3.27 13.43
C MET A 445 -38.66 -3.27 13.47
N HIS A 446 -39.30 -2.13 13.20
CA HIS A 446 -40.76 -2.01 13.13
C HIS A 446 -41.35 -2.83 11.97
N ASN A 447 -40.69 -2.80 10.81
CA ASN A 447 -41.11 -3.58 9.65
C ASN A 447 -40.74 -5.08 9.74
N THR A 448 -40.22 -5.53 10.89
CA THR A 448 -39.77 -6.91 11.13
C THR A 448 -38.80 -7.40 10.05
N ASP A 449 -37.91 -6.51 9.59
CA ASP A 449 -36.98 -6.77 8.49
C ASP A 449 -36.20 -8.09 8.72
N PRO A 450 -36.11 -8.99 7.73
CA PRO A 450 -35.47 -10.29 7.93
C PRO A 450 -33.95 -10.21 8.10
N ILE A 451 -33.33 -9.09 7.67
CA ILE A 451 -31.89 -8.88 7.60
C ILE A 451 -31.38 -8.07 8.78
N VAL A 452 -32.04 -6.95 9.10
CA VAL A 452 -31.62 -6.07 10.19
C VAL A 452 -32.33 -6.46 11.47
N LYS A 453 -31.56 -6.97 12.45
CA LYS A 453 -32.07 -7.40 13.76
C LYS A 453 -31.37 -6.65 14.89
N GLY A 454 -32.13 -6.29 15.93
CA GLY A 454 -31.57 -5.86 17.20
C GLY A 454 -31.21 -7.06 18.08
N GLN A 455 -30.10 -6.96 18.82
CA GLN A 455 -29.77 -7.93 19.88
C GLN A 455 -30.86 -7.92 20.95
N LYS A 456 -31.44 -9.08 21.28
CA LYS A 456 -32.44 -9.17 22.35
C LYS A 456 -31.77 -9.04 23.72
N ILE A 457 -32.52 -8.58 24.72
CA ILE A 457 -31.99 -8.30 26.08
C ILE A 457 -31.32 -9.53 26.71
N TYR A 458 -31.84 -10.74 26.45
CA TYR A 458 -31.30 -11.98 26.98
C TYR A 458 -30.15 -12.59 26.13
N GLU A 459 -29.80 -11.98 25.00
CA GLU A 459 -28.76 -12.46 24.09
C GLU A 459 -27.38 -11.91 24.48
N CYS A 460 -26.94 -12.21 25.70
CA CYS A 460 -25.64 -11.79 26.22
C CYS A 460 -24.98 -12.91 27.04
N ILE A 461 -23.64 -12.94 27.07
CA ILE A 461 -22.88 -13.89 27.91
C ILE A 461 -22.61 -13.24 29.26
N ASN A 462 -22.06 -12.03 29.24
CA ASN A 462 -21.75 -11.22 30.42
C ASN A 462 -22.75 -10.06 30.54
N LYS A 463 -23.73 -10.22 31.44
CA LYS A 463 -24.74 -9.19 31.73
C LYS A 463 -24.15 -7.87 32.27
N ASN A 464 -22.93 -7.91 32.81
CA ASN A 464 -22.25 -6.76 33.38
C ASN A 464 -21.31 -6.06 32.37
N ALA A 465 -21.19 -6.58 31.14
CA ALA A 465 -20.41 -5.92 30.10
C ALA A 465 -21.02 -4.55 29.76
N MET A 466 -20.17 -3.53 29.66
CA MET A 466 -20.56 -2.15 29.35
C MET A 466 -19.71 -1.60 28.21
N LYS A 467 -20.24 -0.63 27.45
CA LYS A 467 -19.52 0.04 26.35
C LYS A 467 -19.01 -1.00 25.33
N ASP A 468 -17.84 -0.79 24.75
CA ASP A 468 -17.18 -1.67 23.76
C ASP A 468 -17.19 -3.16 24.15
N ASP A 469 -17.03 -3.49 25.45
CA ASP A 469 -17.03 -4.88 25.90
C ASP A 469 -18.43 -5.53 25.76
N SER A 470 -19.51 -4.74 25.78
CA SER A 470 -20.89 -5.18 25.52
C SER A 470 -21.14 -5.46 24.03
N ILE A 471 -20.46 -4.73 23.14
CA ILE A 471 -20.47 -4.99 21.68
C ILE A 471 -19.70 -6.29 21.37
N LEU A 472 -18.54 -6.47 22.02
CA LEU A 472 -17.78 -7.71 21.94
C LEU A 472 -18.55 -8.91 22.52
N ASP A 473 -19.25 -8.71 23.64
CA ASP A 473 -20.12 -9.73 24.24
C ASP A 473 -21.22 -10.20 23.28
N CYS A 474 -21.79 -9.27 22.50
CA CYS A 474 -22.75 -9.60 21.43
C CYS A 474 -22.12 -10.51 20.37
N CYS A 475 -20.90 -10.19 19.91
CA CYS A 475 -20.19 -11.00 18.93
C CYS A 475 -19.92 -12.42 19.46
N LEU A 476 -19.41 -12.52 20.69
CA LEU A 476 -19.12 -13.80 21.35
C LEU A 476 -20.40 -14.61 21.59
N TYR A 477 -21.51 -13.97 21.96
CA TYR A 477 -22.80 -14.64 22.13
C TYR A 477 -23.25 -15.30 20.83
N LEU A 478 -23.19 -14.57 19.72
CA LEU A 478 -23.56 -15.07 18.40
C LEU A 478 -22.64 -16.23 17.97
N GLN A 479 -21.33 -16.09 18.17
CA GLN A 479 -20.36 -17.13 17.83
C GLN A 479 -20.61 -18.43 18.64
N ARG A 480 -20.97 -18.32 19.92
CA ARG A 480 -21.29 -19.49 20.77
C ARG A 480 -22.63 -20.13 20.44
N LYS A 481 -23.65 -19.31 20.15
CA LYS A 481 -25.01 -19.81 19.85
C LYS A 481 -25.11 -20.38 18.44
N HIS A 482 -24.33 -19.84 17.51
CA HIS A 482 -24.33 -20.21 16.11
C HIS A 482 -22.90 -20.49 15.63
N PRO A 483 -22.26 -21.58 16.12
CA PRO A 483 -20.87 -21.91 15.78
C PRO A 483 -20.66 -22.19 14.28
N GLN A 484 -21.72 -22.53 13.55
CA GLN A 484 -21.73 -22.73 12.10
C GLN A 484 -21.89 -21.43 11.29
N CYS A 485 -22.04 -20.29 11.96
CA CYS A 485 -22.22 -18.99 11.32
C CYS A 485 -20.97 -18.14 11.52
N LEU A 486 -20.59 -17.39 10.48
CA LEU A 486 -19.49 -16.45 10.56
C LEU A 486 -19.93 -15.16 11.26
N VAL A 487 -19.25 -14.77 12.33
CA VAL A 487 -19.50 -13.49 13.02
C VAL A 487 -18.42 -12.48 12.61
N VAL A 488 -18.85 -11.32 12.14
CA VAL A 488 -17.97 -10.24 11.69
C VAL A 488 -18.38 -8.94 12.38
N LEU A 489 -17.45 -8.29 13.07
CA LEU A 489 -17.64 -6.97 13.67
C LEU A 489 -17.30 -5.86 12.67
N MET A 490 -18.23 -4.95 12.43
CA MET A 490 -18.02 -3.74 11.64
C MET A 490 -17.72 -2.55 12.57
N SER A 491 -16.45 -2.17 12.69
CA SER A 491 -15.98 -1.11 13.56
C SER A 491 -14.78 -0.37 12.97
N ASN A 492 -14.75 0.95 13.17
CA ASN A 492 -13.58 1.79 12.87
C ASN A 492 -12.69 2.02 14.11
N ASP A 493 -13.11 1.54 15.29
CA ASP A 493 -12.32 1.63 16.51
C ASP A 493 -11.27 0.51 16.52
N LYS A 494 -9.99 0.89 16.42
CA LYS A 494 -8.87 -0.05 16.39
C LYS A 494 -8.75 -0.87 17.69
N ASN A 495 -9.10 -0.29 18.84
CA ASN A 495 -9.02 -1.00 20.12
C ASN A 495 -10.10 -2.08 20.20
N LEU A 496 -11.33 -1.77 19.81
CA LEU A 496 -12.41 -2.76 19.76
C LEU A 496 -12.14 -3.82 18.69
N CYS A 497 -11.58 -3.44 17.53
CA CYS A 497 -11.18 -4.41 16.51
C CYS A 497 -10.08 -5.37 17.01
N VAL A 498 -9.06 -4.87 17.72
CA VAL A 498 -8.01 -5.71 18.31
C VAL A 498 -8.59 -6.67 19.36
N LYS A 499 -9.51 -6.19 20.21
CA LYS A 499 -10.20 -7.05 21.20
C LYS A 499 -11.02 -8.15 20.52
N ALA A 500 -11.73 -7.83 19.43
CA ALA A 500 -12.49 -8.80 18.66
C ALA A 500 -11.59 -9.84 17.98
N LEU A 501 -10.51 -9.40 17.32
CA LEU A 501 -9.54 -10.31 16.69
C LEU A 501 -8.84 -11.23 17.70
N THR A 502 -8.58 -10.76 18.92
CA THR A 502 -8.02 -11.59 20.02
C THR A 502 -8.99 -12.70 20.47
N ASN A 503 -10.27 -12.57 20.14
CA ASN A 503 -11.32 -13.56 20.44
C ASN A 503 -11.81 -14.27 19.16
N ASP A 504 -10.98 -14.32 18.11
CA ASP A 504 -11.28 -14.99 16.84
C ASP A 504 -12.56 -14.49 16.14
N ILE A 505 -12.89 -13.20 16.32
CA ILE A 505 -13.99 -12.53 15.61
C ILE A 505 -13.39 -11.68 14.49
N LEU A 506 -13.83 -11.92 13.25
CA LEU A 506 -13.40 -11.13 12.10
C LEU A 506 -13.86 -9.67 12.24
N THR A 507 -13.10 -8.75 11.68
CA THR A 507 -13.42 -7.31 11.75
C THR A 507 -13.38 -6.64 10.38
N ILE A 508 -14.26 -5.66 10.18
CA ILE A 508 -14.30 -4.80 9.00
C ILE A 508 -14.22 -3.36 9.48
N SER A 509 -13.13 -2.69 9.10
CA SER A 509 -13.01 -1.23 9.21
C SER A 509 -13.14 -0.61 7.82
N TYR A 510 -13.90 0.47 7.73
CA TYR A 510 -14.17 1.15 6.48
C TYR A 510 -12.88 1.78 5.90
N ARG A 511 -12.71 1.68 4.58
CA ARG A 511 -11.64 2.35 3.80
C ARG A 511 -12.24 2.99 2.56
N ARG A 512 -11.65 4.09 2.09
CA ARG A 512 -12.12 4.81 0.88
C ARG A 512 -12.18 3.83 -0.30
N GLY A 513 -13.35 3.77 -0.95
CA GLY A 513 -13.63 2.84 -2.06
C GLY A 513 -14.30 1.52 -1.66
N MET A 514 -14.55 1.27 -0.36
CA MET A 514 -15.37 0.13 0.05
C MET A 514 -16.84 0.37 -0.26
N THR A 515 -17.42 -0.48 -1.11
CA THR A 515 -18.85 -0.50 -1.41
C THR A 515 -19.55 -1.64 -0.67
N ALA A 516 -20.87 -1.56 -0.53
CA ALA A 516 -21.66 -2.64 0.06
C ALA A 516 -21.52 -3.96 -0.71
N GLU A 517 -21.31 -3.90 -2.03
CA GLU A 517 -21.06 -5.07 -2.86
C GLU A 517 -19.73 -5.76 -2.55
N ILE A 518 -18.65 -4.99 -2.36
CA ILE A 518 -17.33 -5.53 -1.98
C ILE A 518 -17.43 -6.19 -0.59
N ILE A 519 -18.14 -5.56 0.34
CA ILE A 519 -18.32 -6.12 1.68
C ILE A 519 -19.12 -7.42 1.61
N ALA A 520 -20.30 -7.40 0.97
CA ALA A 520 -21.17 -8.57 0.87
C ALA A 520 -20.53 -9.75 0.13
N SER A 521 -19.84 -9.49 -0.99
CA SER A 521 -19.12 -10.54 -1.74
C SER A 521 -17.98 -11.14 -0.93
N ARG A 522 -17.21 -10.32 -0.22
CA ARG A 522 -16.07 -10.81 0.57
C ARG A 522 -16.52 -11.63 1.77
N VAL A 523 -17.50 -11.17 2.55
CA VAL A 523 -17.98 -11.95 3.71
C VAL A 523 -18.62 -13.27 3.28
N THR A 524 -19.33 -13.27 2.14
CA THR A 524 -19.90 -14.49 1.56
C THR A 524 -18.83 -15.48 1.11
N GLN A 525 -17.74 -14.99 0.50
CA GLN A 525 -16.60 -15.81 0.13
C GLN A 525 -15.91 -16.44 1.37
N GLU A 526 -15.67 -15.63 2.41
CA GLU A 526 -15.06 -16.12 3.66
C GLU A 526 -15.95 -17.18 4.35
N TYR A 527 -17.27 -17.01 4.31
CA TYR A 527 -18.20 -18.01 4.82
C TYR A 527 -18.14 -19.34 4.04
N GLY A 528 -18.03 -19.30 2.71
CA GLY A 528 -17.88 -20.52 1.90
C GLY A 528 -16.60 -21.31 2.23
N LEU A 529 -15.51 -20.60 2.56
CA LEU A 529 -14.25 -21.22 2.99
C LEU A 529 -14.36 -21.85 4.38
N SER A 530 -15.04 -21.18 5.33
CA SER A 530 -15.20 -21.69 6.69
C SER A 530 -16.09 -22.93 6.77
N VAL A 531 -17.14 -23.02 5.95
CA VAL A 531 -17.98 -24.22 5.84
C VAL A 531 -17.21 -25.39 5.23
N SER A 532 -16.40 -25.15 4.19
CA SER A 532 -15.61 -26.19 3.51
C SER A 532 -14.54 -26.83 4.42
N TYR A 533 -14.03 -26.09 5.41
CA TYR A 533 -13.05 -26.60 6.37
C TYR A 533 -13.67 -27.51 7.44
N ASN A 534 -14.93 -27.29 7.79
CA ASN A 534 -15.61 -28.03 8.86
C ASN A 534 -16.15 -29.41 8.42
N ASP A 535 -16.34 -29.66 7.11
CA ASP A 535 -16.94 -30.90 6.60
C ASP A 535 -15.95 -32.05 6.33
N GLY A 536 -14.65 -31.89 6.61
CA GLY A 536 -13.67 -32.98 6.74
C GLY A 536 -13.47 -33.91 5.53
N LYS A 537 -14.10 -33.62 4.39
CA LYS A 537 -13.93 -34.30 3.11
C LYS A 537 -13.74 -33.27 2.02
N ILE A 538 -12.62 -33.36 1.32
CA ILE A 538 -12.38 -32.60 0.09
C ILE A 538 -13.38 -33.11 -0.95
N HIS A 539 -14.54 -32.48 -1.02
CA HIS A 539 -15.45 -32.59 -2.15
C HIS A 539 -15.13 -31.45 -3.11
N ASN A 540 -14.46 -31.77 -4.22
CA ASN A 540 -14.49 -30.93 -5.40
C ASN A 540 -15.92 -30.94 -5.93
N ASN A 541 -16.68 -29.89 -5.67
CA ASN A 541 -17.92 -29.62 -6.39
C ASN A 541 -18.03 -28.10 -6.62
N PRO A 542 -17.82 -27.61 -7.85
CA PRO A 542 -18.16 -26.24 -8.19
C PRO A 542 -19.69 -26.12 -8.20
N LEU A 543 -20.22 -25.13 -7.49
CA LEU A 543 -21.62 -24.73 -7.65
C LEU A 543 -21.84 -24.33 -9.12
N ASN A 544 -22.72 -25.07 -9.78
CA ASN A 544 -23.26 -24.82 -11.10
C ASN A 544 -23.72 -23.38 -11.26
N PHE A 545 -23.14 -22.65 -12.21
CA PHE A 545 -23.88 -21.72 -13.05
C PHE A 545 -23.97 -22.34 -14.44
N ASP A 546 -25.21 -22.58 -14.88
CA ASP A 546 -25.59 -23.19 -16.14
C ASP A 546 -25.28 -22.25 -17.33
N PRO A 547 -24.36 -22.62 -18.24
CA PRO A 547 -24.07 -21.85 -19.44
C PRO A 547 -24.70 -22.55 -20.65
N ASN A 548 -26.03 -22.46 -20.79
CA ASN A 548 -26.72 -22.81 -22.03
C ASN A 548 -27.95 -21.93 -22.28
N MET A 549 -27.71 -20.72 -22.79
CA MET A 549 -28.62 -20.13 -23.77
C MET A 549 -27.82 -19.61 -24.98
N LYS A 550 -27.62 -20.54 -25.91
CA LYS A 550 -27.54 -20.42 -27.37
C LYS A 550 -27.01 -19.11 -27.96
N GLU A 551 -25.90 -19.22 -28.70
CA GLU A 551 -25.88 -18.76 -30.09
C GLU A 551 -25.23 -19.79 -31.01
N SER A 552 -25.83 -19.91 -32.18
CA SER A 552 -25.69 -20.96 -33.17
C SER A 552 -24.61 -20.64 -34.20
N SER A 553 -23.73 -21.61 -34.46
CA SER A 553 -23.18 -22.05 -35.77
C SER A 553 -22.85 -20.97 -36.83
N THR A 554 -21.67 -20.93 -37.47
CA THR A 554 -21.16 -21.96 -38.40
C THR A 554 -19.80 -21.56 -39.00
N SER A 555 -19.09 -22.58 -39.54
CA SER A 555 -18.03 -22.59 -40.59
C SER A 555 -16.66 -21.97 -40.29
N GLN A 556 -15.56 -22.73 -40.21
CA GLN A 556 -14.84 -23.60 -41.19
C GLN A 556 -13.73 -22.88 -42.01
N ASN A 557 -12.51 -23.38 -41.77
CA ASN A 557 -11.44 -23.74 -42.73
C ASN A 557 -10.39 -22.73 -43.23
N ASN A 558 -9.13 -23.17 -43.02
CA ASN A 558 -7.98 -23.23 -43.94
C ASN A 558 -7.28 -21.91 -44.34
N SER A 559 -6.05 -21.68 -43.85
CA SER A 559 -4.74 -22.11 -44.41
C SER A 559 -4.24 -21.20 -45.54
N GLU A 560 -3.10 -20.53 -45.34
CA GLU A 560 -1.86 -20.74 -46.12
C GLU A 560 -0.84 -19.62 -45.88
N TYR A 561 0.41 -20.04 -45.73
CA TYR A 561 1.63 -19.23 -45.75
C TYR A 561 1.90 -18.74 -47.17
N VAL A 562 2.23 -17.45 -47.34
CA VAL A 562 3.09 -16.99 -48.45
C VAL A 562 4.07 -15.93 -47.95
N GLN A 563 5.32 -16.16 -48.34
CA GLN A 563 6.53 -15.40 -48.07
C GLN A 563 6.79 -14.38 -49.20
N ARG A 564 7.57 -13.33 -48.88
CA ARG A 564 8.55 -12.60 -49.71
C ARG A 564 8.25 -11.18 -50.25
N ASP A 565 9.14 -10.30 -49.79
CA ASP A 565 10.03 -9.41 -50.55
C ASP A 565 9.58 -7.98 -50.91
N ASP A 566 10.28 -7.04 -50.26
CA ASP A 566 11.15 -6.00 -50.86
C ASP A 566 10.68 -4.55 -51.07
N TYR A 567 11.61 -3.67 -50.64
CA TYR A 567 11.96 -2.32 -51.09
C TYR A 567 11.29 -1.05 -50.51
N HIS A 568 12.12 -0.37 -49.71
CA HIS A 568 12.63 1.01 -49.89
C HIS A 568 12.27 2.11 -48.87
N GLU A 569 13.34 2.84 -48.56
CA GLU A 569 13.54 3.96 -47.65
C GLU A 569 12.57 5.12 -47.86
N ALA A 570 12.12 5.71 -46.75
CA ALA A 570 11.91 7.15 -46.65
C ALA A 570 12.19 7.61 -45.21
N ASP A 571 13.13 8.55 -45.15
CA ASP A 571 13.46 9.44 -44.04
C ASP A 571 12.21 10.23 -43.61
N ASP A 572 11.98 10.39 -42.30
CA ASP A 572 11.58 11.68 -41.71
C ASP A 572 11.40 11.55 -40.19
N SER A 573 12.10 12.44 -39.50
CA SER A 573 11.88 12.84 -38.11
C SER A 573 10.41 13.07 -37.78
N MET A 574 9.96 12.75 -36.56
CA MET A 574 9.09 13.63 -35.76
C MET A 574 8.87 13.12 -34.33
N SER A 575 9.13 14.03 -33.39
CA SER A 575 8.69 14.05 -32.00
C SER A 575 7.17 14.21 -31.89
N LEU A 576 6.54 13.60 -30.88
CA LEU A 576 5.21 13.96 -30.37
C LEU A 576 5.13 13.52 -28.90
N ASP A 577 4.48 14.19 -27.95
CA ASP A 577 4.25 15.59 -27.55
C ASP A 577 3.17 15.49 -26.45
N GLU A 578 3.38 16.12 -25.29
CA GLU A 578 2.49 16.13 -24.11
C GLU A 578 1.12 16.84 -24.35
N GLU A 579 0.68 17.04 -25.59
CA GLU A 579 -0.49 17.87 -25.91
C GLU A 579 -1.85 17.14 -25.95
N THR A 580 -1.90 15.80 -25.85
CA THR A 580 -3.11 15.04 -26.18
C THR A 580 -4.12 14.90 -25.03
N GLU A 581 -3.69 14.95 -23.76
CA GLU A 581 -4.61 14.82 -22.61
C GLU A 581 -5.35 16.13 -22.27
N ILE A 582 -4.79 17.29 -22.60
CA ILE A 582 -5.41 18.61 -22.38
C ILE A 582 -6.58 18.85 -23.36
N ASN A 583 -6.53 18.26 -24.55
CA ASN A 583 -7.58 18.40 -25.57
C ASN A 583 -8.82 17.54 -25.27
N ALA A 584 -8.70 16.47 -24.49
CA ALA A 584 -9.83 15.61 -24.13
C ALA A 584 -10.80 16.29 -23.14
N ALA A 585 -10.27 17.06 -22.18
CA ALA A 585 -11.08 17.88 -21.28
C ALA A 585 -11.71 19.08 -22.01
N HIS A 586 -11.00 19.67 -22.99
CA HIS A 586 -11.51 20.81 -23.77
C HIS A 586 -12.60 20.45 -24.79
N ASN A 587 -12.55 19.25 -25.37
CA ASN A 587 -13.52 18.85 -26.39
C ASN A 587 -14.88 18.41 -25.82
N SER A 588 -14.99 18.20 -24.50
CA SER A 588 -16.28 17.91 -23.83
C SER A 588 -17.17 19.15 -23.63
N LEU A 589 -16.74 20.35 -24.06
CA LEU A 589 -17.42 21.63 -23.75
C LEU A 589 -18.24 22.21 -24.91
N LYS A 590 -18.49 21.46 -25.98
CA LYS A 590 -19.32 21.90 -27.12
C LYS A 590 -20.58 21.05 -27.31
N SER A 591 -21.47 21.02 -26.33
CA SER A 591 -22.88 20.66 -26.58
C SER A 591 -23.80 21.02 -25.41
N ASN A 592 -24.97 21.57 -25.77
CA ASN A 592 -26.15 21.92 -24.95
C ASN A 592 -26.16 23.32 -24.31
N ASP A 593 -26.17 24.32 -25.18
CA ASP A 593 -26.52 25.70 -24.88
C ASP A 593 -28.05 25.89 -25.04
N ARG A 594 -28.85 25.43 -24.07
CA ARG A 594 -30.26 25.82 -23.90
C ARG A 594 -30.83 25.39 -22.53
N GLY A 595 -31.12 26.38 -21.67
CA GLY A 595 -32.12 26.28 -20.59
C GLY A 595 -31.68 25.78 -19.20
N LYS A 596 -30.44 25.99 -18.76
CA LYS A 596 -30.03 25.67 -17.38
C LYS A 596 -30.68 26.63 -16.37
N CYS A 597 -31.18 26.12 -15.24
CA CYS A 597 -31.70 26.99 -14.18
C CYS A 597 -30.55 27.59 -13.36
N LEU A 598 -30.81 28.67 -12.60
CA LEU A 598 -29.79 29.36 -11.79
C LEU A 598 -29.00 28.40 -10.90
N LYS A 599 -29.66 27.39 -10.31
CA LYS A 599 -29.02 26.41 -9.44
C LYS A 599 -27.98 25.56 -10.18
N ASP A 600 -28.32 25.12 -11.40
CA ASP A 600 -27.43 24.27 -12.20
C ASP A 600 -26.23 25.09 -12.70
N VAL A 601 -26.47 26.32 -13.15
CA VAL A 601 -25.40 27.25 -13.54
C VAL A 601 -24.46 27.55 -12.37
N CYS A 602 -25.00 27.83 -11.17
CA CYS A 602 -24.19 28.05 -9.98
C CYS A 602 -23.35 26.82 -9.61
N GLN A 603 -23.92 25.61 -9.69
CA GLN A 603 -23.22 24.38 -9.34
C GLN A 603 -22.10 24.05 -10.34
N ASP A 604 -22.37 24.20 -11.64
CA ASP A 604 -21.38 23.94 -12.68
C ASP A 604 -20.21 24.91 -12.61
N ILE A 605 -20.49 26.21 -12.45
CA ILE A 605 -19.45 27.24 -12.30
C ILE A 605 -18.66 27.00 -11.01
N PHE A 606 -19.32 26.66 -9.90
CA PHE A 606 -18.65 26.38 -8.62
C PHE A 606 -17.68 25.18 -8.73
N ASN A 607 -18.12 24.09 -9.35
CA ASN A 607 -17.29 22.90 -9.54
C ASN A 607 -16.08 23.19 -10.43
N GLN A 608 -16.28 23.91 -11.55
CA GLN A 608 -15.19 24.27 -12.46
C GLN A 608 -14.18 25.21 -11.79
N VAL A 609 -14.67 26.21 -11.06
CA VAL A 609 -13.80 27.11 -10.27
C VAL A 609 -12.99 26.32 -9.26
N GLN A 610 -13.58 25.34 -8.56
CA GLN A 610 -12.87 24.54 -7.57
C GLN A 610 -11.68 23.78 -8.17
N VAL A 611 -11.87 23.11 -9.31
CA VAL A 611 -10.79 22.39 -10.00
C VAL A 611 -9.70 23.36 -10.44
N LEU A 612 -10.08 24.44 -11.14
CA LEU A 612 -9.14 25.41 -11.69
C LEU A 612 -8.33 26.13 -10.60
N VAL A 613 -8.94 26.44 -9.46
CA VAL A 613 -8.29 27.10 -8.32
C VAL A 613 -7.29 26.17 -7.65
N PHE A 614 -7.60 24.89 -7.50
CA PHE A 614 -6.68 23.94 -6.88
C PHE A 614 -5.42 23.76 -7.72
N GLU A 615 -5.57 23.60 -9.03
CA GLU A 615 -4.44 23.57 -9.95
C GLU A 615 -3.63 24.87 -9.95
N ALA A 616 -4.31 26.03 -9.90
CA ALA A 616 -3.64 27.33 -9.87
C ALA A 616 -2.80 27.51 -8.61
N ILE A 617 -3.31 27.10 -7.45
CA ILE A 617 -2.60 27.14 -6.17
C ILE A 617 -1.42 26.18 -6.21
N ASP A 618 -1.62 24.93 -6.63
CA ASP A 618 -0.55 23.93 -6.71
C ASP A 618 0.60 24.42 -7.60
N PHE A 619 0.29 24.93 -8.79
CA PHE A 619 1.28 25.54 -9.68
C PHE A 619 2.00 26.73 -9.03
N ALA A 620 1.27 27.67 -8.41
CA ALA A 620 1.86 28.85 -7.81
C ALA A 620 2.78 28.50 -6.64
N VAL A 621 2.41 27.52 -5.81
CA VAL A 621 3.20 27.03 -4.68
C VAL A 621 4.44 26.27 -5.16
N LYS A 622 4.27 25.31 -6.09
CA LYS A 622 5.40 24.56 -6.66
C LYS A 622 6.40 25.48 -7.37
N LYS A 623 5.93 26.56 -8.01
CA LYS A 623 6.81 27.57 -8.61
C LYS A 623 7.53 28.42 -7.57
N ALA A 624 6.87 28.77 -6.47
CA ALA A 624 7.46 29.61 -5.41
C ALA A 624 8.45 28.85 -4.52
N PHE A 625 8.18 27.58 -4.21
CA PHE A 625 8.94 26.81 -3.21
C PHE A 625 9.56 25.51 -3.74
N GLY A 626 9.25 25.06 -4.96
CA GLY A 626 9.84 23.86 -5.54
C GLY A 626 9.62 22.61 -4.68
N LYS A 627 10.71 21.93 -4.30
CA LYS A 627 10.70 20.74 -3.44
C LYS A 627 10.45 21.06 -1.95
N ASP A 628 10.46 22.33 -1.58
CA ASP A 628 10.26 22.80 -0.20
C ASP A 628 8.82 23.27 0.06
N ALA A 629 7.88 22.97 -0.84
CA ALA A 629 6.46 23.32 -0.69
C ALA A 629 5.86 22.82 0.63
N ASP A 630 6.24 21.62 1.07
CA ASP A 630 5.82 21.03 2.35
C ASP A 630 6.30 21.86 3.55
N MET A 631 7.45 22.53 3.45
CA MET A 631 7.99 23.40 4.51
C MET A 631 7.27 24.76 4.59
N ALA A 632 6.61 25.19 3.51
CA ALA A 632 5.78 26.39 3.49
C ALA A 632 4.38 26.16 4.10
N GLY A 633 4.09 24.95 4.60
CA GLY A 633 2.79 24.58 5.15
C GLY A 633 1.75 24.22 4.07
N TYR A 634 2.18 24.03 2.83
CA TYR A 634 1.33 23.51 1.76
C TYR A 634 1.29 21.99 1.82
N ASP A 635 0.09 21.43 1.75
CA ASP A 635 -0.16 20.01 1.65
C ASP A 635 -1.33 19.83 0.70
N GLU A 636 -1.06 19.28 -0.49
CA GLU A 636 -2.07 19.04 -1.53
C GLU A 636 -3.23 18.19 -0.99
N SER A 637 -2.96 17.28 -0.04
CA SER A 637 -3.96 16.43 0.58
C SER A 637 -4.88 17.16 1.57
N LYS A 638 -4.64 18.44 1.88
CA LYS A 638 -5.50 19.27 2.74
C LYS A 638 -6.38 20.24 1.94
N LEU A 639 -6.24 20.32 0.62
CA LEU A 639 -7.00 21.23 -0.23
C LEU A 639 -8.27 20.53 -0.76
N HIS A 640 -9.35 20.56 0.02
CA HIS A 640 -10.59 19.84 -0.31
C HIS A 640 -11.75 20.76 -0.71
N THR A 641 -11.74 22.01 -0.26
CA THR A 641 -12.80 22.98 -0.50
C THR A 641 -12.25 24.34 -0.93
N LEU A 642 -13.07 25.16 -1.60
CA LEU A 642 -12.74 26.56 -1.87
C LEU A 642 -12.51 27.39 -0.59
N LYS A 643 -13.00 26.92 0.56
CA LYS A 643 -12.75 27.55 1.86
C LYS A 643 -11.31 27.29 2.32
N ASP A 644 -10.82 26.06 2.14
CA ASP A 644 -9.43 25.71 2.40
C ASP A 644 -8.50 26.50 1.48
N ALA A 645 -8.87 26.62 0.19
CA ALA A 645 -8.17 27.46 -0.78
C ALA A 645 -8.11 28.92 -0.33
N ALA A 646 -9.21 29.50 0.13
CA ALA A 646 -9.25 30.89 0.58
C ALA A 646 -8.38 31.16 1.83
N TYR A 647 -8.34 30.23 2.79
CA TYR A 647 -7.44 30.34 3.95
C TYR A 647 -5.98 30.16 3.55
N LEU A 648 -5.68 29.20 2.69
CA LEU A 648 -4.34 28.96 2.19
C LEU A 648 -3.81 30.17 1.39
N ILE A 649 -4.66 30.77 0.54
CA ILE A 649 -4.34 32.02 -0.17
C ILE A 649 -4.02 33.14 0.80
N LYS A 650 -4.65 33.19 1.98
CA LYS A 650 -4.39 34.19 3.04
C LYS A 650 -3.11 33.89 3.82
N ASP A 651 -2.81 32.63 4.07
CA ASP A 651 -1.68 32.21 4.91
C ASP A 651 -0.34 32.24 4.14
N LEU A 652 -0.35 31.87 2.86
CA LEU A 652 0.85 31.83 2.00
C LEU A 652 1.25 33.21 1.44
N SER A 653 0.71 34.28 2.00
CA SER A 653 0.38 35.48 1.26
C SER A 653 1.35 36.65 1.43
N LEU A 654 2.47 36.56 0.70
CA LEU A 654 3.29 37.68 0.23
C LEU A 654 4.47 37.15 -0.60
N SER A 655 4.98 35.96 -0.32
CA SER A 655 6.05 35.31 -1.10
C SER A 655 5.51 34.53 -2.30
N THR A 656 4.39 33.82 -2.14
CA THR A 656 3.85 32.90 -3.16
C THR A 656 3.10 33.62 -4.29
N PHE A 657 2.28 34.62 -3.91
CA PHE A 657 1.31 35.23 -4.81
C PHE A 657 1.68 36.65 -5.26
N ALA A 658 2.72 37.28 -4.70
CA ALA A 658 3.09 38.66 -5.03
C ALA A 658 3.48 38.85 -6.51
N ASP A 659 4.06 37.83 -7.13
CA ASP A 659 4.41 37.84 -8.54
C ASP A 659 3.19 37.91 -9.47
N TYR A 660 2.02 37.47 -8.99
CA TYR A 660 0.78 37.43 -9.77
C TYR A 660 -0.12 38.64 -9.47
N PHE A 661 -0.06 39.16 -8.24
CA PHE A 661 -0.90 40.27 -7.78
C PHE A 661 -0.03 41.40 -7.17
N PRO A 662 0.58 42.27 -7.99
CA PRO A 662 1.44 43.34 -7.50
C PRO A 662 0.65 44.37 -6.68
N THR A 663 1.30 45.02 -5.72
CA THR A 663 0.69 45.91 -4.69
C THR A 663 -0.09 47.12 -5.24
N ARG A 664 0.06 47.44 -6.54
CA ARG A 664 -0.67 48.50 -7.25
C ARG A 664 -1.77 47.98 -8.19
N ALA A 665 -2.06 46.69 -8.16
CA ALA A 665 -3.11 46.09 -8.98
C ALA A 665 -4.50 46.50 -8.47
N THR A 666 -5.45 46.65 -9.40
CA THR A 666 -6.86 46.94 -9.11
C THR A 666 -7.58 45.77 -8.41
N PHE A 667 -7.04 44.55 -8.51
CA PHE A 667 -7.53 43.34 -7.85
C PHE A 667 -6.44 42.77 -6.93
N SER A 668 -6.77 42.59 -5.65
CA SER A 668 -5.91 41.92 -4.66
C SER A 668 -6.73 40.86 -3.93
N PRO A 669 -6.47 39.55 -4.16
CA PRO A 669 -7.22 38.50 -3.49
C PRO A 669 -7.00 38.54 -1.97
N LEU A 670 -5.83 39.00 -1.51
CA LEU A 670 -5.48 39.10 -0.09
C LEU A 670 -6.28 40.17 0.62
N ASN A 671 -6.45 41.33 -0.01
CA ASN A 671 -7.25 42.42 0.57
C ASN A 671 -8.72 42.03 0.67
N ILE A 672 -9.23 41.31 -0.34
CA ILE A 672 -10.62 40.87 -0.39
C ILE A 672 -10.88 39.75 0.63
N LEU A 673 -9.99 38.76 0.75
CA LEU A 673 -10.12 37.62 1.66
C LEU A 673 -9.72 37.91 3.11
N ASN A 674 -9.16 39.09 3.41
CA ASN A 674 -8.81 39.44 4.79
C ASN A 674 -10.05 39.56 5.68
N GLU A 675 -11.18 39.99 5.11
CA GLU A 675 -12.48 40.03 5.80
C GLU A 675 -13.10 38.62 5.87
N SER A 676 -13.35 38.13 7.08
CA SER A 676 -13.89 36.78 7.33
C SER A 676 -15.26 36.53 6.69
N THR A 677 -16.06 37.59 6.51
CA THR A 677 -17.33 37.58 5.78
C THR A 677 -17.15 37.27 4.30
N ASN A 678 -16.07 37.77 3.67
CA ASN A 678 -15.76 37.51 2.27
C ASN A 678 -15.27 36.08 2.04
N VAL A 679 -14.49 35.52 2.98
CA VAL A 679 -14.08 34.11 2.92
C VAL A 679 -15.30 33.21 2.84
N LYS A 680 -16.28 33.39 3.74
CA LYS A 680 -17.51 32.57 3.73
C LYS A 680 -18.32 32.75 2.45
N ARG A 681 -18.46 33.99 1.98
CA ARG A 681 -19.26 34.34 0.80
C ARG A 681 -18.67 33.83 -0.51
N LEU A 682 -17.35 33.95 -0.68
CA LEU A 682 -16.64 33.59 -1.92
C LEU A 682 -16.22 32.13 -1.98
N SER A 683 -16.35 31.38 -0.87
CA SER A 683 -16.11 29.92 -0.83
C SER A 683 -17.38 29.08 -0.78
N SER A 684 -18.56 29.69 -0.65
CA SER A 684 -19.84 29.00 -0.64
C SER A 684 -20.48 28.96 -2.03
N LEU A 685 -21.26 27.92 -2.31
CA LEU A 685 -22.06 27.80 -3.53
C LEU A 685 -22.98 29.03 -3.70
N PRO A 686 -22.86 29.79 -4.80
CA PRO A 686 -23.75 30.93 -5.06
C PRO A 686 -25.20 30.48 -5.21
N ASN A 687 -26.14 31.29 -4.71
CA ASN A 687 -27.57 30.95 -4.70
C ASN A 687 -28.47 32.06 -5.26
N THR A 688 -27.89 33.19 -5.63
CA THR A 688 -28.54 34.31 -6.32
C THR A 688 -27.69 34.72 -7.53
N GLN A 689 -28.30 35.36 -8.52
CA GLN A 689 -27.56 35.87 -9.68
C GLN A 689 -26.50 36.90 -9.29
N GLU A 690 -26.78 37.73 -8.28
CA GLU A 690 -25.82 38.70 -7.72
C GLU A 690 -24.63 38.00 -7.05
N SER A 691 -24.86 36.96 -6.24
CA SER A 691 -23.78 36.19 -5.62
C SER A 691 -22.98 35.38 -6.63
N LEU A 692 -23.60 34.91 -7.71
CA LEU A 692 -22.92 34.22 -8.81
C LEU A 692 -21.97 35.18 -9.55
N LYS A 693 -22.44 36.39 -9.85
CA LYS A 693 -21.63 37.42 -10.49
C LYS A 693 -20.40 37.77 -9.65
N GLU A 694 -20.60 38.01 -8.36
CA GLU A 694 -19.50 38.32 -7.42
C GLU A 694 -18.50 37.16 -7.29
N PHE A 695 -19.00 35.92 -7.15
CA PHE A 695 -18.16 34.72 -7.09
C PHE A 695 -17.30 34.56 -8.35
N LYS A 696 -17.92 34.72 -9.53
CA LYS A 696 -17.23 34.61 -10.82
C LYS A 696 -16.18 35.72 -10.99
N GLU A 697 -16.53 36.97 -10.69
CA GLU A 697 -15.61 38.11 -10.79
C GLU A 697 -14.36 37.90 -9.91
N PHE A 698 -14.54 37.44 -8.67
CA PHE A 698 -13.43 37.17 -7.76
C PHE A 698 -12.50 36.06 -8.29
N TRP A 699 -13.05 34.88 -8.60
CA TRP A 699 -12.23 33.73 -9.00
C TRP A 699 -11.63 33.90 -10.39
N THR A 700 -12.31 34.60 -11.30
CA THR A 700 -11.71 35.00 -12.59
C THR A 700 -10.52 35.95 -12.37
N GLY A 701 -10.67 36.92 -11.47
CA GLY A 701 -9.59 37.82 -11.07
C GLY A 701 -8.38 37.09 -10.48
N PHE A 702 -8.61 36.00 -9.77
CA PHE A 702 -7.56 35.14 -9.21
C PHE A 702 -6.88 34.25 -10.27
N LEU A 703 -7.67 33.58 -11.12
CA LEU A 703 -7.15 32.60 -12.08
C LEU A 703 -6.37 33.24 -13.23
N LEU A 704 -6.86 34.34 -13.81
CA LEU A 704 -6.28 34.94 -15.02
C LEU A 704 -4.79 35.33 -14.88
N PRO A 705 -4.35 36.01 -13.81
CA PRO A 705 -2.93 36.36 -13.65
C PRO A 705 -2.02 35.15 -13.50
N ILE A 706 -2.50 34.07 -12.88
CA ILE A 706 -1.72 32.82 -12.68
C ILE A 706 -1.59 32.08 -14.01
N TYR A 707 -2.70 31.85 -14.72
CA TYR A 707 -2.69 31.14 -16.00
C TYR A 707 -1.92 31.89 -17.09
N LYS A 708 -1.96 33.24 -17.09
CA LYS A 708 -1.13 34.08 -17.97
C LYS A 708 0.37 33.82 -17.80
N LYS A 709 0.81 33.41 -16.61
CA LYS A 709 2.21 33.09 -16.29
C LYS A 709 2.52 31.58 -16.33
N ARG A 710 1.51 30.73 -16.53
CA ARG A 710 1.63 29.27 -16.61
C ARG A 710 1.94 28.85 -18.04
N ASP A 711 1.01 29.08 -18.96
CA ASP A 711 1.11 28.67 -20.35
C ASP A 711 0.11 29.42 -21.26
N PRO A 712 0.49 29.89 -22.46
CA PRO A 712 -0.40 30.62 -23.37
C PRO A 712 -1.62 29.82 -23.87
N LYS A 713 -1.48 28.50 -24.06
CA LYS A 713 -2.56 27.61 -24.50
C LYS A 713 -3.57 27.44 -23.36
N LEU A 714 -3.10 27.13 -22.15
CA LEU A 714 -3.94 27.05 -20.95
C LEU A 714 -4.63 28.39 -20.61
N GLN A 715 -4.01 29.51 -20.96
CA GLN A 715 -4.67 30.82 -20.84
C GLN A 715 -5.82 30.99 -21.84
N SER A 716 -5.65 30.57 -23.09
CA SER A 716 -6.71 30.60 -24.12
C SER A 716 -7.90 29.71 -23.74
N ASP A 717 -7.59 28.56 -23.17
CA ASP A 717 -8.51 27.58 -22.62
C ASP A 717 -9.35 28.14 -21.47
N LEU A 718 -8.69 28.75 -20.48
CA LEU A 718 -9.37 29.45 -19.38
C LEU A 718 -10.28 30.58 -19.88
N ASN A 719 -9.84 31.37 -20.88
CA ASN A 719 -10.68 32.40 -21.48
C ASN A 719 -11.94 31.82 -22.16
N SER A 720 -11.82 30.65 -22.77
CA SER A 720 -12.95 29.94 -23.39
C SER A 720 -13.95 29.48 -22.33
N ILE A 721 -13.46 28.94 -21.21
CA ILE A 721 -14.29 28.56 -20.06
C ILE A 721 -15.00 29.78 -19.44
N ILE A 722 -14.29 30.90 -19.26
CA ILE A 722 -14.88 32.14 -18.73
C ILE A 722 -15.96 32.69 -19.68
N ASN A 723 -15.76 32.59 -20.99
CA ASN A 723 -16.78 32.99 -21.97
C ASN A 723 -18.05 32.13 -21.82
N VAL A 724 -17.89 30.82 -21.61
CA VAL A 724 -19.03 29.93 -21.33
C VAL A 724 -19.74 30.33 -20.03
N TRP A 725 -19.00 30.67 -18.96
CA TRP A 725 -19.59 31.18 -17.72
C TRP A 725 -20.39 32.47 -17.94
N ASN A 726 -19.87 33.39 -18.76
CA ASN A 726 -20.55 34.64 -19.13
C ASN A 726 -21.84 34.37 -19.91
N THR A 727 -21.81 33.43 -20.86
CA THR A 727 -22.99 33.03 -21.64
C THR A 727 -24.05 32.41 -20.73
N TRP A 728 -23.65 31.51 -19.82
CA TRP A 728 -24.58 30.91 -18.85
C TRP A 728 -25.20 31.96 -17.93
N GLU A 729 -24.43 32.93 -17.43
CA GLU A 729 -24.96 34.01 -16.60
C GLU A 729 -25.92 34.94 -17.37
N GLN A 730 -25.59 35.28 -18.62
CA GLN A 730 -26.45 36.13 -19.46
C GLN A 730 -27.78 35.46 -19.81
N ASN A 731 -27.77 34.14 -20.00
CA ASN A 731 -28.95 33.33 -20.32
C ASN A 731 -29.86 33.07 -19.10
N LEU A 732 -29.49 33.53 -17.89
CA LEU A 732 -30.33 33.49 -16.70
C LEU A 732 -31.27 34.70 -16.56
N ASN A 733 -31.11 35.73 -17.41
CA ASN A 733 -31.94 36.95 -17.42
C ASN A 733 -33.22 36.83 -18.23
#